data_AF-A0A8H3C8U4-F1
#
_entry.id   AF-A0A8H3C8U4-F1
#
_cell.length_a   1.000
_cell.length_b   1.000
_cell.length_c   1.000
_cell.angle_alpha   90.00
_cell.angle_beta   90.00
_cell.angle_gamma   90.00
#
_symmetry.space_group_name_H-M   'P 1'
#
loop_
_entity.id
_entity.type
_entity.pdbx_description
1 polymer ?
#
loop_
_entity_poly.entity_id
_entity_poly.type
_entity_poly.pdbx_seq_one_letter_code
_entity_poly.pdbx_strand_id
1 'polypeptide(L)'
;MADPTSIILSCLVVGDDISKSFSLKISPANLITELNIDIVSNYRMYQNEELTGLKLVQCSLAEDQLSDISTLPKEPLLNARKFVKDYWPDPSAIDQRLIQVLVYAASRSRAVPMTLQTPSVTELTDTFRQLTIAQERTRRKILDGPSASFAAQPTVFMKQQNRDDTPIYNGRPWDRTGKPIEIYHPAFRIFLDKLNQEDAPSGLDYISTENLLRDSQATYEHEDKRGMALKTHLSIILGRDISSERVSGCMADGVIKWRAPNNALQAYYSVLELKNEIGGSKCDPSIQGAESYAKYWCQDEVNPIRTLSCCPSFILAVAGPWMCILGGVYLTEIVVQPLTEMLWVADHPHKESRLKYLTRVFAALRDAIDNLDAYYQPLVSNASPTLPREDPARFYPDICRFQGRDGGETKLIYLEDLTRLVFKAQTEDHRFVVVKFVERYNAPAHELLAHQDLAPKLLFDSADRLYGGYRMVVMEFIPGKPLSEYSELQVGLLMARKTVKDYWPDPSAIDQRLIQVLVYAASRSRAVPMTLQTPSVTELTDTFRQLTIAQERTRRKILDGPSASFAAQPTVFMKQQNRDDTPIYNGRPWDRTGKPIEIYHPAFRIFLDKLNQEDAPSGLDYISTENLLRDSQATYEHEDKRGMALKTHLSIILGRDISSERVSGCMADGVIKWRAPNNALQAYYSVLELKNEIGGSKCDPSIQGAESYAKYWCQDEVNPIRTLSCCPSFILAVAGPWMCILGGVYLTEIVVQPLTEMLWVADHPHKESRLKYLTRVFAALRDAIDNLDAYYQPLVSNASPTLPREDPARFYPDICRFQGRDGGETKLIYLEDLTRLVFKAQTEDHRFVVVKFVERYNAPAHELLAHQDLAPKLLFDSADRLYGGYRMVESRLKYLTRVFAALRDAIDNLDAYYQPLVSNASPTLPREDPARFYPDICRFQGRDGGETKLIYLEDLTRLVFKAQTEDHRFVVVKFVERYNAPAHELLAHQDLAPKLLFDSADRLYGGYRMVVMEFIPGKPLSEYSELQVGLLMARKTLQLIRPSVELALGLLHGANFVFGDLRPPNIMVVEQNGETKAKLIDFDWCAVAGEGRYPVNLSGIITWPAGVERGGLIQGAHDSAMFDSIFP
;
A
#
# COMPACT_ATOMS: atom_id res chain seq x y z
N MET A 1 -10.95 52.47 21.43
CA MET A 1 -12.36 52.84 21.14
C MET A 1 -13.20 51.59 21.37
N ALA A 2 -14.29 51.70 22.12
CA ALA A 2 -15.15 50.58 22.49
C ALA A 2 -15.85 49.98 21.25
N ASP A 3 -15.87 48.66 21.19
CA ASP A 3 -16.69 47.88 20.25
C ASP A 3 -18.19 48.17 20.52
N PRO A 4 -18.98 48.69 19.56
CA PRO A 4 -20.34 49.16 19.82
C PRO A 4 -21.38 48.05 20.06
N THR A 5 -20.98 46.77 20.08
CA THR A 5 -21.91 45.64 19.96
C THR A 5 -22.02 44.73 21.18
N SER A 6 -21.33 45.01 22.28
CA SER A 6 -21.33 44.19 23.51
C SER A 6 -21.84 44.96 24.75
N ILE A 7 -22.60 44.29 25.62
CA ILE A 7 -22.96 44.81 26.95
C ILE A 7 -22.03 44.24 28.02
N ILE A 8 -21.81 45.01 29.09
CA ILE A 8 -21.08 44.56 30.28
C ILE A 8 -22.07 44.44 31.42
N LEU A 9 -22.21 43.22 31.96
CA LEU A 9 -23.09 42.92 33.08
C LEU A 9 -22.26 42.59 34.31
N SER A 10 -22.51 43.30 35.41
CA SER A 10 -21.91 42.98 36.71
C SER A 10 -22.73 41.91 37.42
N CYS A 11 -22.09 40.83 37.83
CA CYS A 11 -22.69 39.64 38.42
C CYS A 11 -22.21 39.43 39.86
N LEU A 12 -23.09 38.95 40.74
CA LEU A 12 -22.75 38.53 42.10
C LEU A 12 -23.43 37.19 42.42
N VAL A 13 -22.67 36.23 42.95
CA VAL A 13 -23.23 34.96 43.41
C VAL A 13 -23.76 35.13 44.83
N VAL A 14 -25.03 34.79 45.03
CA VAL A 14 -25.70 35.05 46.31
C VAL A 14 -25.08 34.22 47.42
N GLY A 15 -24.62 34.90 48.48
CA GLY A 15 -23.85 34.35 49.58
C GLY A 15 -22.36 34.69 49.54
N ASP A 16 -21.88 35.33 48.47
CA ASP A 16 -20.53 35.90 48.40
C ASP A 16 -20.47 37.33 48.90
N ASP A 17 -19.29 37.70 49.41
CA ASP A 17 -18.92 39.09 49.68
C ASP A 17 -18.89 39.90 48.37
N ILE A 18 -19.27 41.18 48.43
CA ILE A 18 -19.38 42.04 47.24
C ILE A 18 -18.03 42.22 46.51
N SER A 19 -16.90 42.08 47.22
CA SER A 19 -15.56 42.08 46.64
C SER A 19 -15.34 40.94 45.63
N LYS A 20 -16.21 39.93 45.61
CA LYS A 20 -16.19 38.81 44.66
C LYS A 20 -17.13 38.99 43.46
N SER A 21 -17.78 40.15 43.33
CA SER A 21 -18.52 40.47 42.11
C SER A 21 -17.60 40.52 40.90
N PHE A 22 -18.12 40.14 39.73
CA PHE A 22 -17.34 40.09 38.49
C PHE A 22 -18.17 40.57 37.31
N SER A 23 -17.52 41.15 36.31
CA SER A 23 -18.19 41.68 35.13
C SER A 23 -17.98 40.77 33.92
N LEU A 24 -19.05 40.52 33.18
CA LEU A 24 -19.04 39.73 31.95
C LEU A 24 -19.34 40.62 30.74
N LYS A 25 -18.52 40.52 29.70
CA LYS A 25 -18.77 41.14 28.40
C LYS A 25 -19.51 40.14 27.52
N ILE A 26 -20.77 40.41 27.19
CA ILE A 26 -21.64 39.50 26.44
C ILE A 26 -22.37 40.24 25.30
N SER A 27 -22.64 39.56 24.18
CA SER A 27 -23.42 40.16 23.08
C SER A 27 -24.91 40.16 23.42
N PRO A 28 -25.66 41.24 23.12
CA PRO A 28 -27.12 41.27 23.26
C PRO A 28 -27.84 40.18 22.44
N ALA A 29 -27.16 39.61 21.42
CA ALA A 29 -27.68 38.51 20.60
C ALA A 29 -27.44 37.10 21.18
N ASN A 30 -26.71 36.95 22.28
CA ASN A 30 -26.54 35.65 22.94
C ASN A 30 -27.81 35.24 23.70
N LEU A 31 -28.03 33.93 23.84
CA LEU A 31 -29.08 33.39 24.70
C LEU A 31 -28.66 33.49 26.19
N ILE A 32 -29.63 33.54 27.10
CA ILE A 32 -29.38 33.46 28.55
C ILE A 32 -28.65 32.16 28.93
N THR A 33 -28.78 31.07 28.16
CA THR A 33 -27.95 29.86 28.33
C THR A 33 -26.46 30.11 28.16
N GLU A 34 -26.07 31.01 27.25
CA GLU A 34 -24.67 31.36 27.03
C GLU A 34 -24.15 32.23 28.20
N LEU A 35 -24.98 33.15 28.71
CA LEU A 35 -24.69 33.89 29.94
C LEU A 35 -24.48 32.95 31.15
N ASN A 36 -25.25 31.86 31.28
CA ASN A 36 -25.03 30.85 32.31
C ASN A 36 -23.64 30.19 32.18
N ILE A 37 -23.23 29.85 30.96
CA ILE A 37 -21.92 29.22 30.70
C ILE A 37 -20.79 30.19 31.06
N ASP A 38 -20.92 31.46 30.69
CA ASP A 38 -19.94 32.50 31.00
C ASP A 38 -19.82 32.75 32.51
N ILE A 39 -20.95 32.76 33.23
CA ILE A 39 -20.98 32.87 34.70
C ILE A 39 -20.27 31.68 35.35
N VAL A 40 -20.57 30.44 34.94
CA VAL A 40 -19.89 29.24 35.49
C VAL A 40 -18.40 29.28 35.21
N SER A 41 -18.03 29.62 33.97
CA SER A 41 -16.63 29.62 33.53
C SER A 41 -15.79 30.69 34.23
N ASN A 42 -16.34 31.91 34.33
CA ASN A 42 -15.67 33.04 34.98
C ASN A 42 -15.56 32.81 36.50
N TYR A 43 -16.63 32.34 37.14
CA TYR A 43 -16.61 32.02 38.56
C TYR A 43 -15.63 30.88 38.88
N ARG A 44 -15.56 29.84 38.05
CA ARG A 44 -14.55 28.77 38.18
C ARG A 44 -13.12 29.29 38.06
N MET A 45 -12.88 30.22 37.13
CA MET A 45 -11.56 30.79 36.89
C MET A 45 -11.05 31.64 38.06
N TYR A 46 -11.92 32.46 38.68
CA TYR A 46 -11.50 33.39 39.74
C TYR A 46 -11.69 32.88 41.16
N GLN A 47 -12.67 32.00 41.40
CA GLN A 47 -13.00 31.50 42.74
C GLN A 47 -12.61 30.03 42.95
N ASN A 48 -12.15 29.32 41.91
CA ASN A 48 -11.77 27.90 41.96
C ASN A 48 -12.89 26.98 42.50
N GLU A 49 -14.13 27.34 42.21
CA GLU A 49 -15.36 26.63 42.58
C GLU A 49 -16.26 26.45 41.34
N GLU A 50 -16.93 25.32 41.26
CA GLU A 50 -17.90 25.00 40.21
C GLU A 50 -19.33 25.23 40.72
N LEU A 51 -20.13 25.96 39.95
CA LEU A 51 -21.52 26.25 40.26
C LEU A 51 -22.44 25.33 39.44
N THR A 52 -23.38 24.66 40.10
CA THR A 52 -24.40 23.84 39.41
C THR A 52 -25.81 24.28 39.75
N GLY A 53 -26.74 24.13 38.81
CA GLY A 53 -28.17 24.45 39.03
C GLY A 53 -28.44 25.94 39.17
N LEU A 54 -27.89 26.75 38.24
CA LEU A 54 -28.00 28.21 38.27
C LEU A 54 -29.45 28.70 38.09
N LYS A 55 -29.83 29.68 38.90
CA LYS A 55 -30.99 30.55 38.71
C LYS A 55 -30.50 31.99 38.69
N LEU A 56 -30.70 32.68 37.58
CA LEU A 56 -30.26 34.06 37.38
C LEU A 56 -31.43 35.02 37.56
N VAL A 57 -31.20 36.11 38.28
CA VAL A 57 -32.20 37.18 38.48
C VAL A 57 -31.64 38.49 37.94
N GLN A 58 -32.41 39.15 37.09
CA GLN A 58 -32.08 40.51 36.63
C GLN A 58 -32.35 41.51 37.76
N CYS A 59 -31.38 42.36 38.08
CA CYS A 59 -31.51 43.38 39.12
C CYS A 59 -30.76 44.68 38.73
N SER A 60 -30.82 45.69 39.59
CA SER A 60 -30.01 46.91 39.49
C SER A 60 -29.78 47.46 40.89
N LEU A 61 -28.88 46.81 41.64
CA LEU A 61 -28.70 47.03 43.08
C LEU A 61 -27.35 47.69 43.40
N ALA A 62 -27.38 48.62 44.36
CA ALA A 62 -26.18 49.25 44.91
C ALA A 62 -25.62 48.45 46.10
N GLU A 63 -24.37 48.71 46.48
CA GLU A 63 -23.62 48.00 47.52
C GLU A 63 -24.34 47.97 48.89
N ASP A 64 -24.97 49.08 49.28
CA ASP A 64 -25.71 49.23 50.53
C ASP A 64 -27.04 48.45 50.57
N GLN A 65 -27.51 47.96 49.41
CA GLN A 65 -28.74 47.18 49.28
C GLN A 65 -28.49 45.66 49.28
N LEU A 66 -27.23 45.23 49.22
CA LEU A 66 -26.83 43.82 49.08
C LEU A 66 -26.63 43.09 50.41
N SER A 67 -26.39 43.82 51.52
CA SER A 67 -26.06 43.24 52.83
C SER A 67 -27.21 42.52 53.55
N ASP A 68 -28.47 42.70 53.11
CA ASP A 68 -29.69 42.13 53.74
C ASP A 68 -30.42 41.07 52.88
N ILE A 69 -29.82 40.57 51.80
CA ILE A 69 -30.49 39.64 50.87
C ILE A 69 -30.46 38.20 51.42
N SER A 70 -31.33 37.89 52.39
CA SER A 70 -31.62 36.50 52.78
C SER A 70 -32.86 35.91 52.10
N THR A 71 -33.77 36.73 51.55
CA THR A 71 -34.90 36.28 50.69
C THR A 71 -35.59 37.42 49.93
N LEU A 72 -35.63 37.36 48.59
CA LEU A 72 -36.74 37.88 47.77
C LEU A 72 -36.63 37.52 46.27
N PRO A 73 -37.60 36.77 45.70
CA PRO A 73 -37.95 36.88 44.30
C PRO A 73 -39.08 37.91 44.15
N LYS A 74 -38.74 39.15 43.76
CA LYS A 74 -39.70 40.11 43.18
C LYS A 74 -39.32 40.55 41.76
N GLU A 75 -38.12 40.19 41.32
CA GLU A 75 -37.58 40.52 40.00
C GLU A 75 -37.64 39.30 39.06
N PRO A 76 -37.72 39.51 37.74
CA PRO A 76 -37.91 38.43 36.79
C PRO A 76 -36.69 37.50 36.72
N LEU A 77 -36.96 36.19 36.84
CA LEU A 77 -35.96 35.15 36.58
C LEU A 77 -35.60 35.16 35.09
N LEU A 78 -34.31 35.11 34.78
CA LEU A 78 -33.86 35.04 33.40
C LEU A 78 -34.23 33.67 32.81
N ASN A 79 -34.95 33.67 31.70
CA ASN A 79 -35.38 32.48 31.00
C ASN A 79 -34.29 32.06 30.02
N ALA A 80 -33.82 30.82 30.18
CA ALA A 80 -32.77 30.21 29.36
C ALA A 80 -32.99 30.34 27.83
N ARG A 81 -34.26 30.40 27.37
CA ARG A 81 -34.60 30.48 25.93
C ARG A 81 -34.75 31.89 25.36
N LYS A 82 -34.55 32.92 26.17
CA LYS A 82 -34.60 34.32 25.73
C LYS A 82 -33.21 34.86 25.42
N PHE A 83 -33.15 35.91 24.62
CA PHE A 83 -31.91 36.61 24.32
C PHE A 83 -31.57 37.60 25.43
N VAL A 84 -30.29 37.91 25.58
CA VAL A 84 -29.79 38.91 26.53
C VAL A 84 -30.44 40.28 26.31
N LYS A 85 -30.62 40.71 25.04
CA LYS A 85 -31.32 41.96 24.67
C LYS A 85 -32.78 42.03 25.14
N ASP A 86 -33.43 40.90 25.43
CA ASP A 86 -34.82 40.89 25.88
C ASP A 86 -34.95 41.39 27.33
N TYR A 87 -33.84 41.40 28.07
CA TYR A 87 -33.74 41.86 29.46
C TYR A 87 -33.02 43.21 29.57
N TRP A 88 -32.00 43.44 28.74
CA TRP A 88 -31.29 44.72 28.64
C TRP A 88 -31.39 45.28 27.21
N PRO A 89 -32.52 45.91 26.84
CA PRO A 89 -32.76 46.38 25.47
C PRO A 89 -31.95 47.63 25.11
N ASP A 90 -31.52 48.41 26.11
CA ASP A 90 -30.67 49.60 25.93
C ASP A 90 -29.34 49.44 26.70
N PRO A 91 -28.27 49.01 26.01
CA PRO A 91 -26.90 48.92 26.56
C PRO A 91 -26.40 50.20 27.22
N SER A 92 -26.86 51.37 26.76
CA SER A 92 -26.38 52.68 27.23
C SER A 92 -27.00 53.12 28.56
N ALA A 93 -28.10 52.49 28.97
CA ALA A 93 -28.80 52.75 30.22
C ALA A 93 -28.26 51.91 31.41
N ILE A 94 -27.30 51.00 31.18
CA ILE A 94 -26.76 50.12 32.22
C ILE A 94 -25.74 50.88 33.07
N ASP A 95 -26.05 51.14 34.35
CA ASP A 95 -25.07 51.65 35.30
C ASP A 95 -24.14 50.52 35.75
N GLN A 96 -22.89 50.56 35.28
CA GLN A 96 -21.86 49.56 35.58
C GLN A 96 -21.45 49.51 37.05
N ARG A 97 -21.83 50.52 37.86
CA ARG A 97 -21.58 50.55 39.30
C ARG A 97 -22.58 49.72 40.11
N LEU A 98 -23.66 49.27 39.48
CA LEU A 98 -24.70 48.46 40.10
C LEU A 98 -24.56 46.99 39.69
N ILE A 99 -24.91 46.07 40.58
CA ILE A 99 -25.03 44.65 40.23
C ILE A 99 -26.26 44.47 39.34
N GLN A 100 -26.06 43.82 38.20
CA GLN A 100 -27.07 43.62 37.15
C GLN A 100 -27.64 42.20 37.16
N VAL A 101 -26.87 41.22 37.65
CA VAL A 101 -27.29 39.81 37.71
C VAL A 101 -26.95 39.20 39.07
N LEU A 102 -27.96 38.71 39.77
CA LEU A 102 -27.78 37.86 40.95
C LEU A 102 -27.82 36.38 40.53
N VAL A 103 -26.83 35.64 40.98
CA VAL A 103 -26.62 34.22 40.62
C VAL A 103 -26.89 33.34 41.84
N TYR A 104 -27.96 32.56 41.78
CA TYR A 104 -28.25 31.54 42.79
C TYR A 104 -27.80 30.18 42.27
N ALA A 105 -26.90 29.51 42.97
CA ALA A 105 -26.45 28.15 42.63
C ALA A 105 -27.08 27.12 43.57
N ALA A 106 -27.51 25.98 43.03
CA ALA A 106 -28.05 24.87 43.82
C ALA A 106 -26.94 24.09 44.56
N SER A 107 -25.72 24.08 44.03
CA SER A 107 -24.55 23.56 44.72
C SER A 107 -23.28 24.32 44.32
N ARG A 108 -22.32 24.39 45.25
CA ARG A 108 -20.97 24.93 45.07
C ARG A 108 -19.97 23.85 45.47
N SER A 109 -19.16 23.38 44.53
CA SER A 109 -18.09 22.41 44.79
C SER A 109 -16.74 23.02 44.47
N ARG A 110 -15.69 22.71 45.24
CA ARG A 110 -14.33 23.07 44.85
C ARG A 110 -14.05 22.46 43.47
N ALA A 111 -13.58 23.27 42.54
CA ALA A 111 -13.06 22.74 41.29
C ALA A 111 -11.89 21.84 41.65
N VAL A 112 -12.07 20.53 41.47
CA VAL A 112 -10.98 19.57 41.67
C VAL A 112 -9.91 19.98 40.66
N PRO A 113 -8.69 20.34 41.10
CA PRO A 113 -7.60 20.48 40.17
C PRO A 113 -7.50 19.15 39.44
N MET A 114 -7.54 19.16 38.11
CA MET A 114 -6.86 18.12 37.34
C MET A 114 -5.36 18.31 37.63
N THR A 115 -4.93 18.00 38.85
CA THR A 115 -3.62 17.39 39.04
C THR A 115 -3.61 16.23 38.06
N LEU A 116 -2.65 16.24 37.13
CA LEU A 116 -2.20 15.03 36.47
C LEU A 116 -2.03 13.98 37.56
N GLN A 117 -3.03 13.12 37.72
CA GLN A 117 -2.81 11.87 38.40
C GLN A 117 -1.93 11.11 37.44
N THR A 118 -0.63 11.04 37.74
CA THR A 118 0.10 9.79 37.55
C THR A 118 -0.87 8.68 37.96
N PRO A 119 -1.23 7.74 37.07
CA PRO A 119 -2.09 6.65 37.47
C PRO A 119 -1.42 6.05 38.69
N SER A 120 -2.17 5.96 39.79
CA SER A 120 -1.62 5.36 40.99
C SER A 120 -1.12 3.96 40.60
N VAL A 121 -0.06 3.46 41.25
CA VAL A 121 0.42 2.08 41.01
C VAL A 121 -0.76 1.07 41.06
N THR A 122 -1.78 1.37 41.86
CA THR A 122 -3.06 0.66 41.95
C THR A 122 -3.85 0.60 40.63
N GLU A 123 -4.03 1.70 39.90
CA GLU A 123 -4.80 1.73 38.64
C GLU A 123 -4.09 0.97 37.51
N LEU A 124 -2.76 1.09 37.43
CA LEU A 124 -1.93 0.29 36.52
C LEU A 124 -2.02 -1.21 36.82
N THR A 125 -2.01 -1.55 38.12
CA THR A 125 -2.18 -2.93 38.58
C THR A 125 -3.56 -3.46 38.22
N ASP A 126 -4.61 -2.64 38.30
CA ASP A 126 -5.97 -3.02 37.92
C ASP A 126 -6.11 -3.25 36.41
N THR A 127 -5.53 -2.40 35.55
CA THR A 127 -5.54 -2.62 34.09
C THR A 127 -4.84 -3.92 33.71
N PHE A 128 -3.64 -4.17 34.24
CA PHE A 128 -2.93 -5.42 33.96
C PHE A 128 -3.66 -6.65 34.50
N ARG A 129 -4.32 -6.52 35.66
CA ARG A 129 -5.16 -7.57 36.21
C ARG A 129 -6.34 -7.90 35.28
N GLN A 130 -6.97 -6.90 34.67
CA GLN A 130 -8.04 -7.13 33.69
C GLN A 130 -7.54 -7.86 32.44
N LEU A 131 -6.36 -7.48 31.92
CA LEU A 131 -5.74 -8.18 30.79
C LEU A 131 -5.40 -9.64 31.13
N THR A 132 -4.82 -9.90 32.30
CA THR A 132 -4.56 -11.27 32.77
C THR A 132 -5.87 -12.08 32.90
N ILE A 133 -6.94 -11.49 33.44
CA ILE A 133 -8.26 -12.13 33.51
C ILE A 133 -8.80 -12.45 32.12
N ALA A 134 -8.67 -11.53 31.16
CA ALA A 134 -9.10 -11.75 29.78
C ALA A 134 -8.32 -12.90 29.12
N GLN A 135 -6.98 -12.90 29.25
CA GLN A 135 -6.12 -13.97 28.74
C GLN A 135 -6.49 -15.35 29.32
N GLU A 136 -6.79 -15.41 30.63
CA GLU A 136 -7.21 -16.65 31.30
C GLU A 136 -8.61 -17.13 30.85
N ARG A 137 -9.53 -16.21 30.56
CA ARG A 137 -10.83 -16.57 29.95
C ARG A 137 -10.63 -17.19 28.57
N THR A 138 -9.82 -16.56 27.72
CA THR A 138 -9.46 -17.09 26.39
C THR A 138 -8.85 -18.49 26.54
N ARG A 139 -7.92 -18.66 27.48
CA ARG A 139 -7.25 -19.94 27.73
C ARG A 139 -8.20 -21.07 28.06
N ARG A 140 -9.09 -20.87 29.05
CA ARG A 140 -10.06 -21.88 29.47
C ARG A 140 -10.96 -22.28 28.33
N LYS A 141 -11.44 -21.30 27.57
CA LYS A 141 -12.34 -21.56 26.46
C LYS A 141 -11.66 -22.30 25.30
N ILE A 142 -10.39 -22.01 25.03
CA ILE A 142 -9.59 -22.78 24.07
C ILE A 142 -9.44 -24.21 24.56
N LEU A 143 -9.11 -24.45 25.83
CA LEU A 143 -8.97 -25.81 26.38
C LEU A 143 -10.29 -26.61 26.37
N ASP A 144 -11.39 -25.99 26.82
CA ASP A 144 -12.74 -26.58 26.83
C ASP A 144 -13.31 -26.77 25.42
N GLY A 145 -12.75 -26.07 24.43
CA GLY A 145 -13.11 -26.16 23.03
C GLY A 145 -12.73 -27.49 22.38
N PRO A 146 -13.22 -27.76 21.16
CA PRO A 146 -12.94 -28.99 20.44
C PRO A 146 -11.44 -29.19 20.14
N SER A 147 -11.09 -30.35 19.58
CA SER A 147 -9.72 -30.57 19.11
C SER A 147 -9.33 -29.59 18.01
N ALA A 148 -8.03 -29.26 17.88
CA ALA A 148 -7.55 -28.31 16.88
C ALA A 148 -7.99 -28.66 15.45
N SER A 149 -7.92 -29.94 15.10
CA SER A 149 -8.40 -30.45 13.81
C SER A 149 -9.90 -30.31 13.60
N PHE A 150 -10.73 -30.48 14.63
CA PHE A 150 -12.18 -30.31 14.51
C PHE A 150 -12.57 -28.84 14.48
N ALA A 151 -11.92 -28.00 15.29
CA ALA A 151 -12.06 -26.54 15.29
C ALA A 151 -11.77 -25.95 13.89
N ALA A 152 -10.74 -26.47 13.21
CA ALA A 152 -10.34 -26.02 11.88
C ALA A 152 -11.24 -26.47 10.72
N GLN A 153 -12.30 -27.25 10.99
CA GLN A 153 -13.28 -27.56 9.94
C GLN A 153 -14.09 -26.32 9.60
N PRO A 154 -14.35 -26.01 8.32
CA PRO A 154 -14.94 -24.74 7.88
C PRO A 154 -16.17 -24.28 8.67
N THR A 155 -17.12 -25.19 8.92
CA THR A 155 -18.36 -24.87 9.63
C THR A 155 -18.18 -24.67 11.14
N VAL A 156 -17.18 -25.33 11.73
CA VAL A 156 -16.84 -25.20 13.16
C VAL A 156 -16.06 -23.91 13.38
N PHE A 157 -15.06 -23.65 12.54
CA PHE A 157 -14.27 -22.42 12.57
C PHE A 157 -15.16 -21.18 12.39
N MET A 158 -16.06 -21.19 11.39
CA MET A 158 -17.03 -20.09 11.21
C MET A 158 -17.87 -19.84 12.46
N LYS A 159 -18.36 -20.88 13.14
CA LYS A 159 -19.12 -20.73 14.38
C LYS A 159 -18.26 -20.19 15.52
N GLN A 160 -16.99 -20.56 15.58
CA GLN A 160 -16.04 -20.03 16.56
C GLN A 160 -15.74 -18.55 16.31
N GLN A 161 -15.52 -18.14 15.07
CA GLN A 161 -15.25 -16.74 14.71
C GLN A 161 -16.46 -15.81 14.91
N ASN A 162 -17.67 -16.36 14.78
CA ASN A 162 -18.92 -15.63 15.07
C ASN A 162 -19.19 -15.44 16.56
N ARG A 163 -18.39 -16.06 17.45
CA ARG A 163 -18.46 -15.82 18.89
C ARG A 163 -17.48 -14.73 19.30
N ASP A 164 -17.90 -13.87 20.20
CA ASP A 164 -17.03 -12.81 20.72
C ASP A 164 -16.07 -13.29 21.82
N ASP A 165 -16.29 -14.48 22.39
CA ASP A 165 -15.54 -14.94 23.56
C ASP A 165 -14.31 -15.81 23.25
N THR A 166 -14.15 -16.29 22.00
CA THR A 166 -13.06 -17.22 21.61
C THR A 166 -12.55 -17.08 20.16
N PRO A 167 -12.56 -15.90 19.51
CA PRO A 167 -12.07 -15.81 18.14
C PRO A 167 -10.54 -15.99 18.08
N ILE A 168 -10.06 -16.63 17.02
CA ILE A 168 -8.66 -16.53 16.60
C ILE A 168 -8.56 -15.32 15.67
N TYR A 169 -7.72 -14.35 16.00
CA TYR A 169 -7.53 -13.16 15.18
C TYR A 169 -6.58 -13.44 14.02
N ASN A 170 -7.07 -14.18 13.02
CA ASN A 170 -6.35 -14.53 11.80
C ASN A 170 -6.76 -13.72 10.56
N GLY A 171 -7.55 -12.66 10.75
CA GLY A 171 -8.07 -11.83 9.67
C GLY A 171 -9.29 -12.40 8.96
N ARG A 172 -9.98 -13.37 9.58
CA ARG A 172 -11.15 -14.04 8.98
C ARG A 172 -12.30 -14.23 9.97
N PRO A 173 -13.46 -13.57 9.81
CA PRO A 173 -13.75 -12.50 8.86
C PRO A 173 -12.91 -11.23 9.11
N TRP A 174 -13.04 -10.23 8.24
CA TRP A 174 -12.30 -8.96 8.27
C TRP A 174 -12.19 -8.31 9.66
N ASP A 175 -13.27 -8.31 10.44
CA ASP A 175 -13.35 -7.77 11.79
C ASP A 175 -12.58 -8.59 12.84
N ARG A 176 -12.15 -9.81 12.50
CA ARG A 176 -11.25 -10.67 13.30
C ARG A 176 -9.79 -10.55 12.85
N THR A 177 -9.37 -9.38 12.37
CA THR A 177 -7.95 -9.12 12.08
C THR A 177 -7.23 -8.65 13.34
N GLY A 178 -6.13 -9.31 13.73
CA GLY A 178 -5.36 -8.96 14.94
C GLY A 178 -4.34 -7.86 14.73
N LYS A 179 -3.68 -7.41 15.81
CA LYS A 179 -2.60 -6.41 15.73
C LYS A 179 -1.38 -6.98 14.98
N PRO A 180 -0.64 -6.20 14.17
CA PRO A 180 0.54 -6.67 13.44
C PRO A 180 1.52 -7.36 14.40
N ILE A 181 1.87 -8.60 14.12
CA ILE A 181 2.70 -9.39 15.05
C ILE A 181 4.17 -8.92 15.06
N GLU A 182 4.58 -8.20 14.02
CA GLU A 182 5.95 -7.69 13.82
C GLU A 182 6.36 -6.63 14.85
N ILE A 183 5.40 -5.94 15.49
CA ILE A 183 5.67 -4.97 16.55
C ILE A 183 5.77 -5.62 17.94
N TYR A 184 5.51 -6.93 18.05
CA TYR A 184 5.50 -7.66 19.31
C TYR A 184 6.72 -8.54 19.52
N HIS A 185 7.42 -8.94 18.45
CA HIS A 185 8.63 -9.76 18.58
C HIS A 185 9.59 -9.62 17.39
N PRO A 186 10.91 -9.50 17.62
CA PRO A 186 11.89 -9.27 16.57
C PRO A 186 12.09 -10.48 15.63
N ALA A 187 11.73 -11.69 16.04
CA ALA A 187 11.85 -12.88 15.17
C ALA A 187 11.07 -12.72 13.86
N PHE A 188 9.84 -12.19 13.91
CA PHE A 188 9.04 -11.93 12.71
C PHE A 188 9.66 -10.83 11.85
N ARG A 189 10.25 -9.80 12.48
CA ARG A 189 11.02 -8.77 11.77
C ARG A 189 12.23 -9.39 11.05
N ILE A 190 13.06 -10.16 11.75
CA ILE A 190 14.26 -10.78 11.18
C ILE A 190 13.90 -11.61 9.95
N PHE A 191 12.82 -12.39 10.04
CA PHE A 191 12.31 -13.14 8.92
C PHE A 191 11.96 -12.23 7.73
N LEU A 192 11.08 -11.25 7.93
CA LEU A 192 10.60 -10.37 6.86
C LEU A 192 11.70 -9.47 6.26
N ASP A 193 12.61 -8.96 7.08
CA ASP A 193 13.72 -8.11 6.62
C ASP A 193 14.69 -8.92 5.75
N LYS A 194 15.02 -10.15 6.15
CA LYS A 194 15.90 -11.03 5.37
C LYS A 194 15.27 -11.50 4.06
N LEU A 195 13.95 -11.61 3.97
CA LEU A 195 13.26 -11.82 2.68
C LEU A 195 13.51 -10.69 1.67
N ASN A 196 13.85 -9.49 2.13
CA ASN A 196 14.14 -8.34 1.30
C ASN A 196 15.65 -8.13 1.04
N GLN A 197 16.54 -8.90 1.71
CA GLN A 197 18.00 -8.81 1.58
C GLN A 197 18.54 -9.83 0.56
N GLU A 198 19.41 -9.41 -0.36
CA GLU A 198 19.95 -10.27 -1.43
C GLU A 198 21.14 -11.15 -1.02
N ASP A 199 21.34 -11.36 0.29
CA ASP A 199 22.41 -12.21 0.80
C ASP A 199 22.30 -13.63 0.23
N ALA A 200 23.42 -14.13 -0.31
CA ALA A 200 23.47 -15.44 -0.95
C ALA A 200 23.58 -16.55 0.11
N PRO A 201 22.62 -17.50 0.17
CA PRO A 201 22.73 -18.67 1.03
C PRO A 201 23.94 -19.55 0.68
N SER A 202 24.31 -20.46 1.60
CA SER A 202 25.44 -21.36 1.38
C SER A 202 25.13 -22.44 0.32
N GLY A 203 26.17 -23.06 -0.26
CA GLY A 203 25.99 -24.17 -1.21
C GLY A 203 25.23 -25.37 -0.64
N LEU A 204 25.36 -25.63 0.67
CA LEU A 204 24.60 -26.68 1.35
C LEU A 204 23.12 -26.32 1.50
N ASP A 205 22.80 -25.05 1.75
CA ASP A 205 21.40 -24.59 1.82
C ASP A 205 20.67 -24.83 0.50
N TYR A 206 21.35 -24.63 -0.64
CA TYR A 206 20.81 -24.92 -1.96
C TYR A 206 20.48 -26.40 -2.16
N ILE A 207 21.42 -27.29 -1.82
CA ILE A 207 21.23 -28.74 -1.97
C ILE A 207 20.08 -29.23 -1.08
N SER A 208 20.05 -28.81 0.18
CA SER A 208 18.98 -29.18 1.11
C SER A 208 17.63 -28.65 0.67
N THR A 209 17.58 -27.41 0.14
CA THR A 209 16.35 -26.84 -0.42
C THR A 209 15.89 -27.64 -1.64
N GLU A 210 16.77 -27.93 -2.59
CA GLU A 210 16.42 -28.69 -3.81
C GLU A 210 15.82 -30.07 -3.49
N ASN A 211 16.38 -30.77 -2.49
CA ASN A 211 15.82 -32.03 -2.01
C ASN A 211 14.41 -31.87 -1.43
N LEU A 212 14.17 -30.82 -0.63
CA LEU A 212 12.84 -30.48 -0.15
C LEU A 212 11.87 -30.19 -1.30
N LEU A 213 12.30 -29.43 -2.32
CA LEU A 213 11.45 -29.09 -3.46
C LEU A 213 10.98 -30.34 -4.23
N ARG A 214 11.89 -31.28 -4.47
CA ARG A 214 11.58 -32.53 -5.19
C ARG A 214 10.57 -33.41 -4.43
N ASP A 215 10.80 -33.60 -3.13
CA ASP A 215 9.91 -34.44 -2.31
C ASP A 215 8.58 -33.74 -2.02
N SER A 216 8.59 -32.42 -1.84
CA SER A 216 7.36 -31.63 -1.69
C SER A 216 6.49 -31.70 -2.96
N GLN A 217 7.08 -31.74 -4.15
CA GLN A 217 6.35 -31.82 -5.42
C GLN A 217 5.78 -33.23 -5.72
N ALA A 218 6.35 -34.27 -5.10
CA ALA A 218 5.94 -35.66 -5.31
C ALA A 218 4.51 -35.95 -4.84
N THR A 219 3.92 -37.00 -5.39
CA THR A 219 2.61 -37.52 -4.99
C THR A 219 2.78 -38.69 -4.04
N TYR A 220 2.03 -38.70 -2.94
CA TYR A 220 2.12 -39.75 -1.92
C TYR A 220 0.77 -40.47 -1.76
N GLU A 221 0.84 -41.78 -1.56
CA GLU A 221 -0.34 -42.60 -1.26
C GLU A 221 -0.91 -42.31 0.13
N HIS A 222 -0.05 -41.95 1.09
CA HIS A 222 -0.41 -41.72 2.48
C HIS A 222 0.31 -40.47 3.04
N GLU A 223 -0.42 -39.75 3.91
CA GLU A 223 0.03 -38.49 4.52
C GLU A 223 1.24 -38.68 5.44
N ASP A 224 1.36 -39.83 6.12
CA ASP A 224 2.47 -40.18 7.00
C ASP A 224 3.82 -40.27 6.26
N LYS A 225 3.82 -40.87 5.06
CA LYS A 225 5.02 -40.95 4.19
C LYS A 225 5.48 -39.56 3.75
N ARG A 226 4.54 -38.70 3.34
CA ARG A 226 4.82 -37.29 3.02
C ARG A 226 5.37 -36.56 4.23
N GLY A 227 4.71 -36.70 5.38
CA GLY A 227 5.10 -36.09 6.64
C GLY A 227 6.51 -36.48 7.06
N MET A 228 6.90 -37.75 6.92
CA MET A 228 8.25 -38.21 7.23
C MET A 228 9.30 -37.59 6.31
N ALA A 229 9.06 -37.56 5.00
CA ALA A 229 9.98 -36.98 4.02
C ALA A 229 10.19 -35.48 4.27
N LEU A 230 9.10 -34.71 4.36
CA LEU A 230 9.17 -33.25 4.53
C LEU A 230 9.75 -32.85 5.89
N LYS A 231 9.40 -33.55 6.98
CA LYS A 231 10.00 -33.30 8.30
C LYS A 231 11.51 -33.54 8.29
N THR A 232 11.98 -34.58 7.60
CA THR A 232 13.42 -34.86 7.50
C THR A 232 14.17 -33.70 6.85
N HIS A 233 13.68 -33.21 5.70
CA HIS A 233 14.31 -32.08 5.00
C HIS A 233 14.21 -30.77 5.78
N LEU A 234 13.04 -30.45 6.35
CA LEU A 234 12.85 -29.25 7.15
C LEU A 234 13.74 -29.25 8.40
N SER A 235 13.90 -30.40 9.07
CA SER A 235 14.80 -30.53 10.22
C SER A 235 16.26 -30.22 9.84
N ILE A 236 16.71 -30.67 8.67
CA ILE A 236 18.07 -30.39 8.15
C ILE A 236 18.21 -28.90 7.83
N ILE A 237 17.26 -28.34 7.08
CA ILE A 237 17.30 -26.95 6.61
C ILE A 237 17.27 -25.96 7.77
N LEU A 238 16.39 -26.21 8.76
CA LEU A 238 16.23 -25.35 9.94
C LEU A 238 17.27 -25.66 11.03
N GLY A 239 18.00 -26.77 10.92
CA GLY A 239 18.95 -27.21 11.94
C GLY A 239 18.28 -27.48 13.29
N ARG A 240 17.05 -28.02 13.28
CA ARG A 240 16.24 -28.28 14.48
C ARG A 240 15.49 -29.60 14.37
N ASP A 241 15.27 -30.26 15.49
CA ASP A 241 14.44 -31.46 15.52
C ASP A 241 12.95 -31.08 15.44
N ILE A 242 12.26 -31.64 14.45
CA ILE A 242 10.80 -31.53 14.30
C ILE A 242 10.17 -32.81 14.83
N SER A 243 9.72 -32.75 16.08
CA SER A 243 9.18 -33.91 16.80
C SER A 243 7.66 -33.89 16.85
N SER A 244 7.02 -35.04 17.00
CA SER A 244 5.58 -35.12 17.25
C SER A 244 5.29 -35.11 18.75
N GLU A 245 4.40 -34.24 19.20
CA GLU A 245 4.03 -34.11 20.61
C GLU A 245 2.51 -33.99 20.76
N ARG A 246 1.94 -34.74 21.71
CA ARG A 246 0.52 -34.68 22.03
C ARG A 246 0.29 -33.83 23.27
N VAL A 247 -0.65 -32.90 23.18
CA VAL A 247 -1.20 -32.12 24.30
C VAL A 247 -2.73 -32.29 24.37
N SER A 248 -3.38 -31.74 25.39
CA SER A 248 -4.84 -31.85 25.51
C SER A 248 -5.54 -31.21 24.30
N GLY A 249 -6.30 -32.01 23.55
CA GLY A 249 -7.06 -31.56 22.38
C GLY A 249 -6.22 -31.26 21.13
N CYS A 250 -4.92 -31.54 21.10
CA CYS A 250 -4.08 -31.27 19.93
C CYS A 250 -2.93 -32.28 19.79
N MET A 251 -2.63 -32.63 18.53
CA MET A 251 -1.44 -33.37 18.13
C MET A 251 -1.06 -32.87 16.75
N ALA A 252 -0.20 -31.85 16.70
CA ALA A 252 0.33 -31.35 15.45
C ALA A 252 1.26 -32.37 14.79
N ASP A 253 1.44 -32.24 13.48
CA ASP A 253 2.30 -33.15 12.69
C ASP A 253 3.78 -33.01 13.06
N GLY A 254 4.18 -31.81 13.52
CA GLY A 254 5.48 -31.54 14.12
C GLY A 254 5.48 -30.30 15.00
N VAL A 255 6.39 -30.25 15.97
CA VAL A 255 6.69 -29.07 16.78
C VAL A 255 8.19 -28.89 16.90
N ILE A 256 8.63 -27.63 16.93
CA ILE A 256 9.97 -27.24 17.35
C ILE A 256 9.84 -26.50 18.67
N LYS A 257 10.62 -26.94 19.65
CA LYS A 257 10.52 -26.50 21.03
C LYS A 257 11.88 -26.45 21.68
N TRP A 258 12.01 -25.56 22.66
CA TRP A 258 13.12 -25.58 23.59
C TRP A 258 12.67 -26.12 24.94
N ARG A 259 13.48 -27.00 25.52
CA ARG A 259 13.20 -27.68 26.78
C ARG A 259 14.39 -27.48 27.72
N ALA A 260 14.11 -27.08 28.96
CA ALA A 260 15.14 -26.92 29.97
C ALA A 260 15.95 -28.22 30.16
N PRO A 261 17.26 -28.17 30.48
CA PRO A 261 18.08 -29.37 30.68
C PRO A 261 17.57 -30.33 31.76
N ASN A 262 16.82 -29.81 32.74
CA ASN A 262 16.18 -30.59 33.82
C ASN A 262 14.78 -31.13 33.44
N ASN A 263 14.35 -30.96 32.18
CA ASN A 263 13.03 -31.30 31.66
C ASN A 263 11.84 -30.64 32.40
N ALA A 264 12.06 -29.59 33.20
CA ALA A 264 11.01 -29.02 34.03
C ALA A 264 10.04 -28.12 33.25
N LEU A 265 10.52 -27.40 32.23
CA LEU A 265 9.75 -26.43 31.43
C LEU A 265 10.10 -26.53 29.95
N GLN A 266 9.17 -26.11 29.09
CA GLN A 266 9.36 -26.03 27.65
C GLN A 266 8.62 -24.84 27.03
N ALA A 267 9.10 -24.38 25.88
CA ALA A 267 8.48 -23.34 25.05
C ALA A 267 8.37 -23.83 23.61
N TYR A 268 7.24 -23.55 22.95
CA TYR A 268 6.98 -23.94 21.57
C TYR A 268 7.17 -22.74 20.66
N TYR A 269 8.19 -22.72 19.81
CA TYR A 269 8.40 -21.60 18.88
C TYR A 269 8.12 -21.95 17.43
N SER A 270 7.84 -23.22 17.11
CA SER A 270 7.25 -23.55 15.81
C SER A 270 6.25 -24.71 15.90
N VAL A 271 5.16 -24.62 15.14
CA VAL A 271 4.18 -25.70 14.94
C VAL A 271 4.10 -26.03 13.45
N LEU A 272 4.03 -27.31 13.09
CA LEU A 272 3.87 -27.80 11.72
C LEU A 272 2.55 -28.57 11.61
N GLU A 273 1.72 -28.14 10.67
CA GLU A 273 0.50 -28.84 10.25
C GLU A 273 0.63 -29.15 8.76
N LEU A 274 0.54 -30.44 8.42
CA LEU A 274 0.82 -30.96 7.10
C LEU A 274 -0.35 -31.81 6.61
N LYS A 275 -0.79 -31.55 5.38
CA LYS A 275 -1.78 -32.34 4.67
C LYS A 275 -1.19 -32.93 3.39
N ASN A 276 -1.66 -34.13 3.03
CA ASN A 276 -1.14 -34.82 1.87
C ASN A 276 -1.28 -34.00 0.58
N GLU A 277 -2.46 -33.40 0.37
CA GLU A 277 -2.82 -32.53 -0.75
C GLU A 277 -3.89 -31.54 -0.33
N ILE A 278 -4.06 -30.44 -1.07
CA ILE A 278 -5.25 -29.59 -0.96
C ILE A 278 -6.48 -30.45 -1.31
N GLY A 279 -7.49 -30.41 -0.45
CA GLY A 279 -8.69 -31.26 -0.56
C GLY A 279 -8.50 -32.71 -0.12
N GLY A 280 -7.30 -33.12 0.33
CA GLY A 280 -7.05 -34.43 0.93
C GLY A 280 -7.56 -34.56 2.37
N SER A 281 -7.78 -33.43 3.04
CA SER A 281 -8.29 -33.34 4.42
C SER A 281 -9.52 -32.43 4.49
N LYS A 282 -10.26 -32.50 5.61
CA LYS A 282 -11.42 -31.64 5.91
C LYS A 282 -11.03 -30.29 6.55
N CYS A 283 -9.73 -30.07 6.75
CA CYS A 283 -9.22 -28.95 7.53
C CYS A 283 -8.22 -28.15 6.69
N ASP A 284 -8.28 -26.82 6.80
CA ASP A 284 -7.24 -25.93 6.30
C ASP A 284 -6.02 -26.03 7.24
N PRO A 285 -4.81 -26.38 6.75
CA PRO A 285 -3.63 -26.48 7.60
C PRO A 285 -3.22 -25.15 8.25
N SER A 286 -3.54 -24.01 7.65
CA SER A 286 -3.24 -22.69 8.24
C SER A 286 -4.15 -22.38 9.43
N ILE A 287 -5.44 -22.73 9.33
CA ILE A 287 -6.41 -22.62 10.43
C ILE A 287 -6.09 -23.66 11.50
N GLN A 288 -5.83 -24.92 11.11
CA GLN A 288 -5.44 -25.96 12.06
C GLN A 288 -4.13 -25.60 12.77
N GLY A 289 -3.17 -24.98 12.08
CA GLY A 289 -1.93 -24.51 12.67
C GLY A 289 -2.16 -23.42 13.71
N ALA A 290 -3.08 -22.49 13.45
CA ALA A 290 -3.49 -21.47 14.42
C ALA A 290 -4.16 -22.08 15.66
N GLU A 291 -5.06 -23.05 15.46
CA GLU A 291 -5.71 -23.80 16.55
C GLU A 291 -4.72 -24.63 17.36
N SER A 292 -3.76 -25.28 16.68
CA SER A 292 -2.71 -26.05 17.33
C SER A 292 -1.79 -25.14 18.15
N TYR A 293 -1.33 -24.01 17.58
CA TYR A 293 -0.60 -22.98 18.31
C TYR A 293 -1.33 -22.52 19.58
N ALA A 294 -2.63 -22.22 19.46
CA ALA A 294 -3.47 -21.85 20.59
C ALA A 294 -3.53 -22.96 21.65
N LYS A 295 -3.77 -24.22 21.25
CA LYS A 295 -3.82 -25.36 22.16
C LYS A 295 -2.49 -25.58 22.88
N TYR A 296 -1.35 -25.56 22.20
CA TYR A 296 -0.04 -25.75 22.84
C TYR A 296 0.24 -24.67 23.88
N TRP A 297 -0.03 -23.40 23.57
CA TRP A 297 0.24 -22.30 24.49
C TRP A 297 -0.81 -22.13 25.59
N CYS A 298 -1.99 -22.76 25.49
CA CYS A 298 -3.01 -22.72 26.55
C CYS A 298 -2.85 -23.81 27.63
N GLN A 299 -1.93 -24.76 27.46
CA GLN A 299 -1.69 -25.82 28.44
C GLN A 299 -1.19 -25.26 29.79
N ASP A 300 -1.36 -26.02 30.87
CA ASP A 300 -0.96 -25.59 32.22
C ASP A 300 0.57 -25.64 32.39
N GLU A 301 1.23 -26.60 31.73
CA GLU A 301 2.67 -26.84 31.79
C GLU A 301 3.51 -25.66 31.28
N VAL A 302 2.96 -24.86 30.37
CA VAL A 302 3.62 -23.67 29.80
C VAL A 302 3.21 -22.38 30.49
N ASN A 303 2.36 -22.42 31.53
CA ASN A 303 1.92 -21.24 32.26
C ASN A 303 3.08 -20.36 32.77
N PRO A 304 4.17 -20.92 33.34
CA PRO A 304 5.29 -20.10 33.83
C PRO A 304 6.00 -19.29 32.73
N ILE A 305 5.89 -19.71 31.47
CA ILE A 305 6.45 -19.00 30.31
C ILE A 305 5.42 -18.03 29.72
N ARG A 306 4.16 -18.44 29.61
CA ARG A 306 3.06 -17.63 29.09
C ARG A 306 2.84 -16.35 29.91
N THR A 307 3.09 -16.36 31.22
CA THR A 307 2.96 -15.15 32.05
C THR A 307 4.09 -14.13 31.85
N LEU A 308 5.15 -14.50 31.13
CA LEU A 308 6.34 -13.68 30.87
C LEU A 308 6.50 -13.29 29.40
N SER A 309 5.72 -13.89 28.50
CA SER A 309 5.94 -13.81 27.07
C SER A 309 4.63 -13.62 26.32
N CYS A 310 4.69 -12.94 25.18
CA CYS A 310 3.62 -12.94 24.19
C CYS A 310 3.60 -14.24 23.35
N CYS A 311 4.37 -15.26 23.73
CA CYS A 311 4.43 -16.58 23.11
C CYS A 311 4.71 -16.59 21.59
N PRO A 312 5.64 -15.76 21.08
CA PRO A 312 5.91 -15.68 19.64
C PRO A 312 6.30 -17.05 19.07
N SER A 313 5.61 -17.48 18.02
CA SER A 313 5.85 -18.76 17.35
C SER A 313 5.67 -18.65 15.84
N PHE A 314 6.43 -19.43 15.08
CA PHE A 314 6.13 -19.70 13.68
C PHE A 314 5.13 -20.86 13.54
N ILE A 315 4.35 -20.84 12.46
CA ILE A 315 3.41 -21.91 12.12
C ILE A 315 3.66 -22.24 10.65
N LEU A 316 4.03 -23.49 10.38
CA LEU A 316 4.25 -24.01 9.05
C LEU A 316 2.99 -24.78 8.64
N ALA A 317 2.27 -24.25 7.67
CA ALA A 317 1.07 -24.88 7.13
C ALA A 317 1.34 -25.43 5.74
N VAL A 318 1.26 -26.75 5.58
CA VAL A 318 1.60 -27.45 4.33
C VAL A 318 0.37 -28.20 3.81
N ALA A 319 0.06 -28.06 2.53
CA ALA A 319 -0.91 -28.91 1.83
C ALA A 319 -0.43 -29.19 0.42
N GLY A 320 -0.04 -30.45 0.16
CA GLY A 320 0.67 -30.70 -1.08
C GLY A 320 1.98 -29.89 -1.11
N PRO A 321 2.39 -29.38 -2.27
CA PRO A 321 3.62 -28.60 -2.40
C PRO A 321 3.42 -27.11 -2.04
N TRP A 322 2.24 -26.75 -1.53
CA TRP A 322 1.95 -25.42 -1.02
C TRP A 322 2.34 -25.33 0.45
N MET A 323 3.12 -24.31 0.81
CA MET A 323 3.55 -24.04 2.18
C MET A 323 3.33 -22.57 2.53
N CYS A 324 2.65 -22.30 3.64
CA CYS A 324 2.54 -20.97 4.22
C CYS A 324 3.33 -20.92 5.54
N ILE A 325 4.11 -19.84 5.73
CA ILE A 325 4.75 -19.52 6.99
C ILE A 325 3.91 -18.42 7.65
N LEU A 326 3.30 -18.74 8.78
CA LEU A 326 2.57 -17.80 9.62
C LEU A 326 3.36 -17.52 10.89
N GLY A 327 3.05 -16.41 11.55
CA GLY A 327 3.49 -16.12 12.91
C GLY A 327 2.29 -16.01 13.85
N GLY A 328 2.48 -16.41 15.10
CA GLY A 328 1.48 -16.33 16.16
C GLY A 328 2.01 -15.60 17.39
N VAL A 329 1.16 -14.78 18.01
CA VAL A 329 1.38 -14.20 19.34
C VAL A 329 0.12 -14.38 20.20
N TYR A 330 0.31 -14.54 21.51
CA TYR A 330 -0.74 -14.71 22.50
C TYR A 330 -0.76 -13.51 23.44
N LEU A 331 -1.67 -12.58 23.16
CA LEU A 331 -1.96 -11.42 24.00
C LEU A 331 -3.09 -11.78 24.96
N THR A 332 -4.12 -10.93 25.08
CA THR A 332 -5.43 -11.35 25.62
C THR A 332 -6.14 -12.32 24.68
N GLU A 333 -5.94 -12.11 23.39
CA GLU A 333 -6.40 -12.95 22.30
C GLU A 333 -5.25 -13.69 21.61
N ILE A 334 -5.60 -14.73 20.85
CA ILE A 334 -4.69 -15.43 19.95
C ILE A 334 -4.67 -14.65 18.62
N VAL A 335 -3.51 -14.13 18.24
CA VAL A 335 -3.31 -13.45 16.96
C VAL A 335 -2.40 -14.29 16.08
N VAL A 336 -2.83 -14.61 14.88
CA VAL A 336 -2.04 -15.38 13.90
C VAL A 336 -2.06 -14.66 12.56
N GLN A 337 -0.93 -14.48 11.92
CA GLN A 337 -0.86 -13.75 10.64
C GLN A 337 0.03 -14.48 9.64
N PRO A 338 -0.38 -14.57 8.36
CA PRO A 338 0.51 -15.06 7.31
C PRO A 338 1.67 -14.08 7.12
N LEU A 339 2.90 -14.60 7.20
CA LEU A 339 4.13 -13.85 6.92
C LEU A 339 4.59 -14.05 5.48
N THR A 340 4.13 -15.12 4.83
CA THR A 340 4.30 -15.37 3.39
C THR A 340 2.95 -15.61 2.73
N GLU A 341 2.91 -15.50 1.40
CA GLU A 341 1.89 -16.18 0.61
C GLU A 341 2.00 -17.71 0.79
N MET A 342 1.05 -18.48 0.27
CA MET A 342 1.22 -19.93 0.14
C MET A 342 2.23 -20.20 -0.98
N LEU A 343 3.48 -20.45 -0.59
CA LEU A 343 4.62 -20.67 -1.46
C LEU A 343 4.51 -22.03 -2.15
N TRP A 344 4.79 -22.06 -3.45
CA TRP A 344 4.93 -23.26 -4.24
C TRP A 344 6.32 -23.87 -4.04
N VAL A 345 6.46 -24.71 -3.02
CA VAL A 345 7.70 -25.41 -2.63
C VAL A 345 7.86 -26.63 -3.54
N ALA A 346 8.21 -26.37 -4.79
CA ALA A 346 8.39 -27.38 -5.83
C ALA A 346 9.51 -26.95 -6.79
N ASP A 347 10.16 -27.93 -7.41
CA ASP A 347 11.27 -27.68 -8.31
C ASP A 347 10.74 -27.21 -9.67
N HIS A 348 11.40 -26.17 -10.21
CA HIS A 348 11.16 -25.69 -11.56
C HIS A 348 12.52 -25.70 -12.28
N PRO A 349 12.84 -26.77 -13.05
CA PRO A 349 14.19 -27.04 -13.55
C PRO A 349 14.76 -25.97 -14.50
N HIS A 350 13.96 -24.98 -14.86
CA HIS A 350 14.30 -23.88 -15.76
C HIS A 350 14.21 -22.48 -15.10
N LYS A 351 14.01 -22.40 -13.76
CA LYS A 351 13.91 -21.13 -13.02
C LYS A 351 14.81 -21.15 -11.79
N GLU A 352 16.11 -20.91 -12.00
CA GLU A 352 17.13 -20.83 -10.94
C GLU A 352 16.78 -19.73 -9.92
N SER A 353 16.17 -18.62 -10.38
CA SER A 353 15.69 -17.54 -9.51
C SER A 353 14.74 -18.02 -8.41
N ARG A 354 13.89 -19.01 -8.69
CA ARG A 354 12.93 -19.56 -7.74
C ARG A 354 13.62 -20.34 -6.64
N LEU A 355 14.59 -21.19 -6.99
CA LEU A 355 15.41 -21.91 -6.03
C LEU A 355 16.11 -20.91 -5.09
N LYS A 356 16.73 -19.85 -5.63
CA LYS A 356 17.36 -18.79 -4.82
C LYS A 356 16.40 -18.13 -3.84
N TYR A 357 15.19 -17.80 -4.29
CA TYR A 357 14.18 -17.20 -3.44
C TYR A 357 13.77 -18.15 -2.30
N LEU A 358 13.44 -19.42 -2.61
CA LEU A 358 13.01 -20.38 -1.59
C LEU A 358 14.14 -20.74 -0.61
N THR A 359 15.39 -20.85 -1.07
CA THR A 359 16.54 -21.03 -0.18
C THR A 359 16.72 -19.83 0.75
N ARG A 360 16.52 -18.60 0.28
CA ARG A 360 16.52 -17.39 1.13
C ARG A 360 15.39 -17.40 2.15
N VAL A 361 14.18 -17.82 1.75
CA VAL A 361 13.04 -17.96 2.68
C VAL A 361 13.40 -18.89 3.84
N PHE A 362 13.95 -20.07 3.55
CA PHE A 362 14.28 -21.02 4.60
C PHE A 362 15.48 -20.60 5.45
N ALA A 363 16.47 -19.94 4.87
CA ALA A 363 17.57 -19.34 5.63
C ALA A 363 17.06 -18.26 6.58
N ALA A 364 16.18 -17.36 6.11
CA ALA A 364 15.56 -16.33 6.94
C ALA A 364 14.71 -16.95 8.07
N LEU A 365 13.98 -18.03 7.79
CA LEU A 365 13.20 -18.75 8.81
C LEU A 365 14.11 -19.38 9.87
N ARG A 366 15.22 -20.00 9.46
CA ARG A 366 16.23 -20.53 10.39
C ARG A 366 16.79 -19.43 11.30
N ASP A 367 17.17 -18.30 10.75
CA ASP A 367 17.71 -17.17 11.53
C ASP A 367 16.67 -16.59 12.51
N ALA A 368 15.41 -16.56 12.11
CA ALA A 368 14.31 -16.14 12.99
C ALA A 368 14.03 -17.17 14.10
N ILE A 369 14.17 -18.47 13.83
CA ILE A 369 14.09 -19.53 14.84
C ILE A 369 15.29 -19.44 15.80
N ASP A 370 16.51 -19.18 15.31
CA ASP A 370 17.68 -18.94 16.15
C ASP A 370 17.44 -17.76 17.12
N ASN A 371 16.77 -16.71 16.64
CA ASN A 371 16.35 -15.59 17.50
C ASN A 371 15.33 -16.00 18.58
N LEU A 372 14.37 -16.86 18.25
CA LEU A 372 13.42 -17.40 19.24
C LEU A 372 14.10 -18.30 20.26
N ASP A 373 15.12 -19.08 19.87
CA ASP A 373 15.92 -19.86 20.82
C ASP A 373 16.63 -18.94 21.82
N ALA A 374 17.31 -17.90 21.34
CA ALA A 374 17.98 -16.93 22.19
C ALA A 374 17.01 -16.20 23.14
N TYR A 375 15.76 -15.99 22.70
CA TYR A 375 14.70 -15.38 23.51
C TYR A 375 14.16 -16.32 24.59
N TYR A 376 13.81 -17.57 24.23
CA TYR A 376 13.20 -18.51 25.17
C TYR A 376 14.20 -19.17 26.11
N GLN A 377 15.47 -19.32 25.73
CA GLN A 377 16.49 -19.96 26.57
C GLN A 377 16.61 -19.36 27.98
N PRO A 378 16.78 -18.04 28.18
CA PRO A 378 16.81 -17.46 29.51
C PRO A 378 15.45 -17.51 30.23
N LEU A 379 14.33 -17.39 29.50
CA LEU A 379 12.98 -17.46 30.11
C LEU A 379 12.71 -18.86 30.68
N VAL A 380 12.95 -19.89 29.88
CA VAL A 380 12.73 -21.30 30.26
C VAL A 380 13.69 -21.74 31.36
N SER A 381 14.93 -21.25 31.35
CA SER A 381 15.94 -21.62 32.36
C SER A 381 15.74 -20.93 33.71
N ASN A 382 15.19 -19.71 33.73
CA ASN A 382 15.03 -18.90 34.95
C ASN A 382 13.61 -18.89 35.51
N ALA A 383 12.61 -19.37 34.76
CA ALA A 383 11.24 -19.44 35.22
C ALA A 383 11.10 -20.46 36.36
N SER A 384 10.39 -20.06 37.43
CA SER A 384 10.05 -20.95 38.54
C SER A 384 8.67 -21.56 38.31
N PRO A 385 8.54 -22.91 38.30
CA PRO A 385 7.24 -23.58 38.26
C PRO A 385 6.38 -23.30 39.50
N THR A 386 7.00 -22.93 40.63
CA THR A 386 6.34 -22.78 41.94
C THR A 386 5.97 -21.34 42.29
N LEU A 387 6.62 -20.35 41.66
CA LEU A 387 6.40 -18.91 41.85
C LEU A 387 6.49 -18.19 40.49
N PRO A 388 5.47 -18.31 39.61
CA PRO A 388 5.49 -17.65 38.32
C PRO A 388 5.48 -16.13 38.52
N ARG A 389 6.51 -15.47 37.98
CA ARG A 389 6.52 -14.02 37.83
C ARG A 389 5.60 -13.65 36.67
N GLU A 390 4.92 -12.50 36.79
CA GLU A 390 4.14 -11.93 35.69
C GLU A 390 4.89 -10.73 35.12
N ASP A 391 4.97 -10.67 33.79
CA ASP A 391 5.46 -9.49 33.06
C ASP A 391 4.29 -8.86 32.29
N PRO A 392 3.81 -7.68 32.71
CA PRO A 392 2.75 -6.96 31.98
C PRO A 392 3.14 -6.54 30.57
N ALA A 393 4.44 -6.44 30.25
CA ALA A 393 4.92 -6.04 28.94
C ALA A 393 4.48 -7.00 27.82
N ARG A 394 4.14 -8.26 28.15
CA ARG A 394 3.68 -9.27 27.18
C ARG A 394 2.44 -8.90 26.37
N PHE A 395 1.67 -7.92 26.83
CA PHE A 395 0.46 -7.45 26.13
C PHE A 395 0.73 -6.28 25.17
N TYR A 396 1.95 -5.75 25.14
CA TYR A 396 2.31 -4.52 24.43
C TYR A 396 3.46 -4.75 23.44
N PRO A 397 3.68 -3.81 22.51
CA PRO A 397 4.80 -3.87 21.57
C PRO A 397 6.15 -4.01 22.28
N ASP A 398 7.09 -4.77 21.70
CA ASP A 398 8.44 -4.97 22.27
C ASP A 398 9.33 -3.72 22.16
N ILE A 399 8.98 -2.85 21.20
CA ILE A 399 9.68 -1.59 20.90
C ILE A 399 9.39 -0.59 22.02
N CYS A 400 10.25 -0.58 23.02
CA CYS A 400 10.09 0.24 24.22
C CYS A 400 11.14 1.33 24.35
N ARG A 401 11.83 1.72 23.27
CA ARG A 401 12.85 2.78 23.28
C ARG A 401 12.85 3.61 22.01
N PHE A 402 13.21 4.87 22.11
CA PHE A 402 13.44 5.76 20.96
C PHE A 402 14.57 6.75 21.25
N GLN A 403 15.22 7.26 20.20
CA GLN A 403 16.22 8.34 20.35
C GLN A 403 15.53 9.70 20.27
N GLY A 404 15.65 10.50 21.33
CA GLY A 404 15.16 11.87 21.37
C GLY A 404 15.92 12.81 20.43
N ARG A 405 15.39 14.02 20.22
CA ARG A 405 16.01 15.05 19.37
C ARG A 405 17.36 15.56 19.91
N ASP A 406 17.64 15.33 21.19
CA ASP A 406 18.91 15.60 21.86
C ASP A 406 19.94 14.48 21.66
N GLY A 407 19.59 13.41 20.95
CA GLY A 407 20.42 12.22 20.75
C GLY A 407 20.37 11.22 21.91
N GLY A 408 19.61 11.49 22.98
CA GLY A 408 19.48 10.60 24.14
C GLY A 408 18.50 9.45 23.88
N GLU A 409 18.83 8.23 24.31
CA GLU A 409 17.89 7.10 24.28
C GLU A 409 16.88 7.24 25.43
N THR A 410 15.58 7.25 25.11
CA THR A 410 14.49 7.30 26.08
C THR A 410 13.74 5.96 26.09
N LYS A 411 13.59 5.36 27.27
CA LYS A 411 12.77 4.16 27.46
C LYS A 411 11.31 4.51 27.72
N LEU A 412 10.43 3.64 27.22
CA LEU A 412 8.98 3.69 27.29
C LEU A 412 8.44 2.53 28.13
N ILE A 413 7.40 2.81 28.89
CA ILE A 413 6.59 1.82 29.59
C ILE A 413 5.16 1.98 29.05
N TYR A 414 4.69 1.00 28.28
CA TYR A 414 3.32 1.00 27.78
C TYR A 414 2.32 0.79 28.92
N LEU A 415 1.24 1.56 28.90
CA LEU A 415 0.24 1.58 29.96
C LEU A 415 -1.14 1.15 29.48
N GLU A 416 -1.51 1.57 28.27
CA GLU A 416 -2.87 1.41 27.76
C GLU A 416 -2.87 1.37 26.22
N ASP A 417 -3.72 0.50 25.67
CA ASP A 417 -4.07 0.46 24.26
C ASP A 417 -5.23 1.42 24.00
N LEU A 418 -4.97 2.54 23.31
CA LEU A 418 -6.00 3.56 23.04
C LEU A 418 -6.81 3.18 21.79
N THR A 419 -6.11 2.72 20.75
CA THR A 419 -6.69 2.15 19.53
C THR A 419 -5.69 1.14 18.96
N ARG A 420 -6.11 0.30 18.01
CA ARG A 420 -5.34 -0.85 17.50
C ARG A 420 -3.84 -0.66 17.23
N LEU A 421 -3.37 0.55 16.87
CA LEU A 421 -1.96 0.89 16.63
C LEU A 421 -1.50 2.18 17.35
N VAL A 422 -2.23 2.60 18.38
CA VAL A 422 -1.96 3.82 19.16
C VAL A 422 -1.99 3.47 20.63
N PHE A 423 -0.86 3.66 21.30
CA PHE A 423 -0.65 3.26 22.68
C PHE A 423 -0.32 4.46 23.55
N LYS A 424 -0.85 4.49 24.76
CA LYS A 424 -0.38 5.39 25.81
C LYS A 424 0.83 4.75 26.48
N ALA A 425 1.91 5.51 26.59
CA ALA A 425 3.12 5.09 27.28
C ALA A 425 3.60 6.17 28.23
N GLN A 426 4.51 5.80 29.13
CA GLN A 426 5.21 6.71 30.03
C GLN A 426 6.72 6.59 29.82
N THR A 427 7.41 7.72 29.76
CA THR A 427 8.87 7.80 29.68
C THR A 427 9.52 7.64 31.06
N GLU A 428 10.84 7.42 31.11
CA GLU A 428 11.58 7.32 32.39
C GLU A 428 11.49 8.56 33.28
N ASP A 429 11.34 9.74 32.67
CA ASP A 429 11.10 11.00 33.39
C ASP A 429 9.61 11.24 33.70
N HIS A 430 8.81 10.17 33.69
CA HIS A 430 7.40 10.13 34.08
C HIS A 430 6.43 10.92 33.20
N ARG A 431 6.83 11.38 32.00
CA ARG A 431 5.91 12.04 31.06
C ARG A 431 5.04 11.04 30.32
N PHE A 432 3.75 11.35 30.15
CA PHE A 432 2.87 10.57 29.29
C PHE A 432 3.05 10.94 27.83
N VAL A 433 3.16 9.92 26.99
CA VAL A 433 3.32 10.04 25.55
C VAL A 433 2.34 9.11 24.83
N VAL A 434 2.08 9.43 23.58
CA VAL A 434 1.36 8.58 22.65
C VAL A 434 2.37 7.98 21.68
N VAL A 435 2.36 6.65 21.55
CA VAL A 435 3.16 5.90 20.59
C VAL A 435 2.23 5.36 19.52
N LYS A 436 2.51 5.68 18.25
CA LYS A 436 1.70 5.29 17.10
C LYS A 436 2.54 4.55 16.05
N PHE A 437 2.01 3.47 15.52
CA PHE A 437 2.63 2.71 14.41
C PHE A 437 1.88 2.91 13.09
N VAL A 438 2.57 3.36 12.03
CA VAL A 438 1.93 3.73 10.73
C VAL A 438 2.86 3.51 9.53
N GLU A 439 2.36 3.06 8.37
CA GLU A 439 3.20 2.95 7.15
C GLU A 439 3.60 4.32 6.56
N ARG A 440 2.83 5.38 6.86
CA ARG A 440 3.08 6.75 6.39
C ARG A 440 2.83 7.76 7.49
N TYR A 441 3.72 8.74 7.58
CA TYR A 441 3.58 9.88 8.47
C TYR A 441 4.18 11.13 7.85
N ASN A 442 3.55 12.28 8.07
CA ASN A 442 4.05 13.57 7.59
C ASN A 442 4.51 14.41 8.78
N ALA A 443 5.71 14.10 9.29
CA ALA A 443 6.30 14.82 10.41
C ALA A 443 6.40 16.34 10.16
N PRO A 444 6.84 16.84 8.98
CA PRO A 444 6.89 18.29 8.73
C PRO A 444 5.53 18.99 8.86
N ALA A 445 4.45 18.39 8.34
CA ALA A 445 3.11 18.97 8.49
C ALA A 445 2.62 18.94 9.95
N HIS A 446 2.94 17.87 10.69
CA HIS A 446 2.65 17.79 12.11
C HIS A 446 3.39 18.88 12.88
N GLU A 447 4.70 19.01 12.68
CA GLU A 447 5.54 20.01 13.33
C GLU A 447 5.06 21.43 13.06
N LEU A 448 4.67 21.72 11.80
CA LEU A 448 4.06 23.00 11.44
C LEU A 448 2.82 23.31 12.29
N LEU A 449 1.92 22.34 12.47
CA LEU A 449 0.72 22.52 13.28
C LEU A 449 1.06 22.59 14.79
N ALA A 450 2.04 21.82 15.24
CA ALA A 450 2.49 21.83 16.64
C ALA A 450 3.15 23.16 17.02
N HIS A 451 3.87 23.80 16.09
CA HIS A 451 4.41 25.15 16.27
C HIS A 451 3.32 26.23 16.46
N GLN A 452 2.08 25.94 16.09
CA GLN A 452 0.93 26.83 16.25
C GLN A 452 -0.03 26.34 17.36
N ASP A 453 0.39 25.40 18.20
CA ASP A 453 -0.43 24.75 19.24
C ASP A 453 -1.72 24.08 18.70
N LEU A 454 -1.72 23.71 17.41
CA LEU A 454 -2.84 23.05 16.72
C LEU A 454 -2.67 21.52 16.58
N ALA A 455 -1.50 21.00 16.97
CA ALA A 455 -1.21 19.58 17.06
C ALA A 455 -0.31 19.32 18.29
N PRO A 456 -0.32 18.10 18.86
CA PRO A 456 0.61 17.75 19.92
C PRO A 456 2.07 17.96 19.50
N LYS A 457 2.95 18.25 20.44
CA LYS A 457 4.39 18.22 20.19
C LYS A 457 4.85 16.83 19.74
N LEU A 458 5.46 16.77 18.55
CA LEU A 458 6.10 15.57 18.02
C LEU A 458 7.46 15.34 18.69
N LEU A 459 7.63 14.21 19.39
CA LEU A 459 8.85 13.87 20.13
C LEU A 459 9.81 13.01 19.31
N PHE A 460 9.28 12.11 18.49
CA PHE A 460 10.06 11.21 17.64
C PHE A 460 9.27 10.77 16.40
N ASP A 461 9.95 10.66 15.27
CA ASP A 461 9.50 9.97 14.06
C ASP A 461 10.69 9.15 13.56
N SER A 462 10.52 7.84 13.44
CA SER A 462 11.48 7.01 12.72
C SER A 462 11.39 7.35 11.24
N ALA A 463 12.21 8.30 10.78
CA ALA A 463 12.22 8.77 9.40
C ALA A 463 12.26 7.61 8.37
N ASP A 464 12.97 6.53 8.72
CA ASP A 464 12.97 5.26 8.00
C ASP A 464 11.82 4.35 8.43
N ARG A 465 11.28 3.58 7.47
CA ARG A 465 10.32 2.51 7.80
C ARG A 465 11.04 1.50 8.70
N LEU A 466 10.53 1.35 9.91
CA LEU A 466 10.89 0.26 10.81
C LEU A 466 10.09 -1.00 10.44
N TYR A 467 10.20 -2.03 11.29
CA TYR A 467 9.40 -3.27 11.39
C TYR A 467 8.32 -3.47 10.32
N GLY A 468 8.53 -4.39 9.37
CA GLY A 468 7.46 -4.81 8.44
C GLY A 468 6.83 -3.68 7.61
N GLY A 469 7.49 -2.52 7.50
CA GLY A 469 7.03 -1.34 6.77
C GLY A 469 6.42 -0.21 7.63
N TYR A 470 6.32 -0.38 8.96
CA TYR A 470 5.74 0.61 9.88
C TYR A 470 6.78 1.61 10.40
N ARG A 471 6.37 2.87 10.56
CA ARG A 471 7.08 3.91 11.32
C ARG A 471 6.56 3.95 12.75
N MET A 472 7.45 4.20 13.68
CA MET A 472 7.12 4.52 15.07
C MET A 472 7.11 6.03 15.24
N VAL A 473 6.00 6.56 15.72
CA VAL A 473 5.81 7.98 15.98
C VAL A 473 5.51 8.15 17.47
N VAL A 474 6.27 9.01 18.15
CA VAL A 474 6.04 9.36 19.56
C VAL A 474 5.69 10.84 19.64
N MET A 475 4.57 11.16 20.28
CA MET A 475 4.11 12.54 20.48
C MET A 475 3.62 12.73 21.91
N GLU A 476 3.47 13.98 22.35
CA GLU A 476 2.91 14.26 23.68
C GLU A 476 1.48 13.72 23.82
N PHE A 477 1.13 13.29 25.03
CA PHE A 477 -0.23 12.90 25.36
C PHE A 477 -1.07 14.13 25.70
N ILE A 478 -2.14 14.36 24.93
CA ILE A 478 -3.13 15.40 25.23
C ILE A 478 -4.29 14.77 25.99
N PRO A 479 -4.58 15.21 27.23
CA PRO A 479 -5.75 14.74 27.97
C PRO A 479 -7.03 15.26 27.32
N GLY A 480 -7.74 14.37 26.63
CA GLY A 480 -9.01 14.65 25.96
C GLY A 480 -9.55 13.41 25.28
N LYS A 481 -10.81 13.45 24.83
CA LYS A 481 -11.37 12.39 23.99
C LYS A 481 -11.40 12.85 22.52
N PRO A 482 -11.33 11.93 21.55
CA PRO A 482 -11.63 12.24 20.16
C PRO A 482 -13.02 12.88 20.03
N LEU A 483 -13.21 13.81 19.09
CA LEU A 483 -14.52 14.46 18.84
C LEU A 483 -15.64 13.44 18.60
N SER A 484 -15.32 12.28 18.00
CA SER A 484 -16.25 11.17 17.77
C SER A 484 -16.82 10.56 19.05
N GLU A 485 -16.15 10.73 20.20
CA GLU A 485 -16.65 10.27 21.50
C GLU A 485 -17.53 11.31 22.20
N TYR A 486 -17.58 12.55 21.68
CA TYR A 486 -18.42 13.63 22.21
C TYR A 486 -19.79 13.73 21.50
N SER A 487 -20.11 12.84 20.56
CA SER A 487 -21.36 12.89 19.79
C SER A 487 -22.32 11.73 20.06
N GLU A 488 -23.27 11.95 20.98
CA GLU A 488 -24.70 11.68 20.76
C GLU A 488 -25.39 12.93 20.17
N LEU A 489 -24.72 13.62 19.25
CA LEU A 489 -25.36 14.60 18.37
C LEU A 489 -25.76 13.85 17.10
N GLN A 490 -27.05 13.58 16.96
CA GLN A 490 -27.68 13.12 15.73
C GLN A 490 -27.33 14.08 14.58
N VAL A 491 -26.30 13.77 13.82
CA VAL A 491 -26.12 14.29 12.46
C VAL A 491 -26.50 13.15 11.52
N GLY A 492 -27.78 13.10 11.18
CA GLY A 492 -28.27 12.28 10.08
C GLY A 492 -27.64 12.76 8.78
N LEU A 493 -26.69 11.99 8.26
CA LEU A 493 -26.18 12.20 6.90
C LEU A 493 -27.24 11.68 5.92
N LEU A 494 -28.12 12.57 5.46
CA LEU A 494 -28.96 12.37 4.29
C LEU A 494 -28.05 12.35 3.05
N MET A 495 -27.59 11.17 2.65
CA MET A 495 -27.00 10.99 1.32
C MET A 495 -28.10 11.10 0.26
N ALA A 496 -28.16 12.25 -0.40
CA ALA A 496 -28.99 12.45 -1.59
C ALA A 496 -28.45 11.60 -2.75
N ARG A 497 -29.26 10.66 -3.23
CA ARG A 497 -29.04 9.96 -4.51
C ARG A 497 -29.22 10.96 -5.66
N LYS A 498 -28.17 11.20 -6.46
CA LYS A 498 -28.32 11.77 -7.81
C LYS A 498 -28.56 10.64 -8.80
N THR A 499 -29.44 10.86 -9.76
CA THR A 499 -29.74 9.90 -10.84
C THR A 499 -29.39 10.53 -12.18
N VAL A 500 -29.30 9.70 -13.23
CA VAL A 500 -28.92 10.09 -14.61
C VAL A 500 -29.73 11.29 -15.16
N LYS A 501 -30.93 11.53 -14.62
CA LYS A 501 -31.80 12.64 -14.98
C LYS A 501 -31.23 14.03 -14.61
N ASP A 502 -30.30 14.10 -13.67
CA ASP A 502 -29.70 15.36 -13.20
C ASP A 502 -28.68 15.94 -14.19
N TYR A 503 -28.20 15.13 -15.14
CA TYR A 503 -27.24 15.55 -16.18
C TYR A 503 -27.91 15.85 -17.53
N TRP A 504 -29.17 15.42 -17.73
CA TRP A 504 -29.94 15.66 -18.95
C TRP A 504 -31.38 16.05 -18.61
N PRO A 505 -31.65 17.35 -18.37
CA PRO A 505 -32.95 17.81 -17.89
C PRO A 505 -34.05 17.80 -18.98
N ASP A 506 -33.70 17.67 -20.26
CA ASP A 506 -34.65 17.66 -21.37
C ASP A 506 -34.37 16.52 -22.38
N PRO A 507 -35.22 15.46 -22.43
CA PRO A 507 -35.11 14.36 -23.39
C PRO A 507 -35.44 14.73 -24.85
N SER A 508 -35.92 15.95 -25.11
CA SER A 508 -36.39 16.37 -26.44
C SER A 508 -35.37 17.20 -27.25
N ALA A 509 -34.22 17.56 -26.67
CA ALA A 509 -33.16 18.32 -27.33
C ALA A 509 -32.03 17.46 -27.95
N ILE A 510 -32.22 16.14 -28.05
CA ILE A 510 -31.24 15.23 -28.67
C ILE A 510 -31.63 15.02 -30.13
N ASP A 511 -30.96 15.72 -31.03
CA ASP A 511 -31.04 15.46 -32.47
C ASP A 511 -30.30 14.15 -32.81
N GLN A 512 -31.05 13.13 -33.20
CA GLN A 512 -30.53 11.81 -33.60
C GLN A 512 -29.73 11.82 -34.92
N ARG A 513 -29.44 13.00 -35.49
CA ARG A 513 -28.68 13.17 -36.73
C ARG A 513 -27.31 13.82 -36.56
N LEU A 514 -26.88 14.14 -35.33
CA LEU A 514 -25.58 14.75 -35.06
C LEU A 514 -24.65 13.81 -34.28
N ILE A 515 -23.44 13.64 -34.81
CA ILE A 515 -22.35 12.84 -34.20
C ILE A 515 -21.78 13.62 -33.02
N GLN A 516 -21.80 13.03 -31.81
CA GLN A 516 -21.37 13.68 -30.56
C GLN A 516 -20.00 13.21 -30.05
N VAL A 517 -19.31 12.33 -30.79
CA VAL A 517 -17.92 11.91 -30.52
C VAL A 517 -17.17 11.79 -31.85
N LEU A 518 -16.06 12.51 -32.00
CA LEU A 518 -15.20 12.49 -33.18
C LEU A 518 -13.85 11.86 -32.81
N VAL A 519 -13.51 10.73 -33.43
CA VAL A 519 -12.19 10.08 -33.30
C VAL A 519 -11.48 10.20 -34.64
N TYR A 520 -10.33 10.87 -34.68
CA TYR A 520 -9.49 10.97 -35.87
C TYR A 520 -8.56 9.75 -35.98
N ALA A 521 -8.57 9.11 -37.15
CA ALA A 521 -7.57 8.16 -37.60
C ALA A 521 -6.72 8.81 -38.70
N ALA A 522 -5.40 8.67 -38.63
CA ALA A 522 -4.49 9.03 -39.72
C ALA A 522 -4.24 7.83 -40.64
N SER A 523 -4.11 8.14 -41.93
CA SER A 523 -4.39 7.33 -43.11
C SER A 523 -3.34 6.29 -43.54
N ARG A 524 -3.88 5.15 -44.02
CA ARG A 524 -3.58 4.36 -45.24
C ARG A 524 -2.15 4.30 -45.80
N SER A 525 -1.67 3.08 -46.00
CA SER A 525 -0.96 2.69 -47.23
C SER A 525 -1.47 1.36 -47.79
N ARG A 526 -1.26 1.17 -49.10
CA ARG A 526 -1.91 0.23 -50.01
C ARG A 526 -1.56 -1.24 -49.77
N ALA A 527 -2.55 -2.10 -50.01
CA ALA A 527 -2.33 -3.52 -50.30
C ALA A 527 -1.65 -3.70 -51.68
N VAL A 528 -0.61 -4.54 -51.71
CA VAL A 528 -0.11 -5.24 -52.90
C VAL A 528 -0.21 -6.74 -52.58
N PRO A 529 -0.74 -7.58 -53.48
CA PRO A 529 -0.83 -9.01 -53.24
C PRO A 529 0.53 -9.67 -53.52
N MET A 530 1.08 -10.37 -52.54
CA MET A 530 2.17 -11.34 -52.75
C MET A 530 1.64 -12.73 -52.43
N THR A 531 1.25 -13.44 -53.48
CA THR A 531 1.24 -14.89 -53.53
C THR A 531 2.67 -15.37 -53.38
N LEU A 532 2.99 -16.10 -52.31
CA LEU A 532 4.25 -16.82 -52.18
C LEU A 532 3.96 -18.24 -51.72
N GLN A 533 4.33 -19.16 -52.60
CA GLN A 533 4.20 -20.60 -52.48
C GLN A 533 5.05 -21.13 -51.33
N THR A 534 4.49 -22.11 -50.65
CA THR A 534 5.10 -22.95 -49.61
C THR A 534 6.31 -23.74 -50.14
N PRO A 535 7.39 -23.90 -49.33
CA PRO A 535 8.46 -24.84 -49.65
C PRO A 535 8.08 -26.30 -49.33
N SER A 536 8.87 -27.23 -49.83
CA SER A 536 8.56 -28.65 -50.11
C SER A 536 8.21 -29.57 -48.92
N VAL A 537 6.94 -29.52 -48.52
CA VAL A 537 5.92 -30.57 -48.24
C VAL A 537 6.26 -31.97 -47.67
N THR A 538 7.42 -32.62 -47.85
CA THR A 538 7.49 -34.08 -47.54
C THR A 538 7.90 -34.47 -46.11
N GLU A 539 8.81 -33.76 -45.43
CA GLU A 539 9.22 -34.09 -44.04
C GLU A 539 8.40 -33.34 -42.97
N LEU A 540 8.01 -32.09 -43.26
CA LEU A 540 7.20 -31.23 -42.39
C LEU A 540 5.78 -31.78 -42.17
N THR A 541 5.22 -32.46 -43.18
CA THR A 541 3.87 -33.06 -43.08
C THR A 541 3.84 -34.27 -42.16
N ASP A 542 4.91 -35.07 -42.12
CA ASP A 542 4.96 -36.27 -41.28
C ASP A 542 5.10 -35.93 -39.80
N THR A 543 6.01 -35.03 -39.42
CA THR A 543 6.16 -34.56 -38.03
C THR A 543 4.88 -33.88 -37.55
N PHE A 544 4.33 -32.96 -38.36
CA PHE A 544 3.08 -32.28 -38.02
C PHE A 544 1.91 -33.25 -37.87
N ARG A 545 1.79 -34.24 -38.76
CA ARG A 545 0.77 -35.29 -38.68
C ARG A 545 0.91 -36.13 -37.40
N GLN A 546 2.14 -36.45 -36.98
CA GLN A 546 2.39 -37.16 -35.73
C GLN A 546 1.95 -36.34 -34.51
N LEU A 547 2.23 -35.04 -34.48
CA LEU A 547 1.79 -34.14 -33.41
C LEU A 547 0.26 -34.03 -33.36
N THR A 548 -0.41 -33.88 -34.50
CA THR A 548 -1.88 -33.86 -34.57
C THR A 548 -2.49 -35.20 -34.09
N ILE A 549 -1.90 -36.34 -34.46
CA ILE A 549 -2.34 -37.67 -33.96
C ILE A 549 -2.15 -37.76 -32.45
N ALA A 550 -1.03 -37.26 -31.91
CA ALA A 550 -0.77 -37.27 -30.48
C ALA A 550 -1.78 -36.39 -29.71
N GLN A 551 -2.04 -35.16 -30.19
CA GLN A 551 -3.04 -34.26 -29.61
C GLN A 551 -4.45 -34.89 -29.62
N GLU A 552 -4.85 -35.55 -30.72
CA GLU A 552 -6.16 -36.23 -30.80
C GLU A 552 -6.25 -37.44 -29.85
N ARG A 553 -5.15 -38.18 -29.63
CA ARG A 553 -5.11 -39.24 -28.60
C ARG A 553 -5.30 -38.67 -27.21
N THR A 554 -4.61 -37.58 -26.87
CA THR A 554 -4.77 -36.86 -25.60
C THR A 554 -6.21 -36.42 -25.42
N ARG A 555 -6.80 -35.81 -26.45
CA ARG A 555 -8.19 -35.34 -26.44
C ARG A 555 -9.20 -36.43 -26.11
N ARG A 556 -9.15 -37.56 -26.82
CA ARG A 556 -10.09 -38.68 -26.61
C ARG A 556 -10.04 -39.20 -25.19
N LYS A 557 -8.83 -39.39 -24.66
CA LYS A 557 -8.65 -39.89 -23.30
C LYS A 557 -9.10 -38.88 -22.24
N ILE A 558 -8.92 -37.59 -22.47
CA ILE A 558 -9.49 -36.56 -21.59
C ILE A 558 -11.01 -36.66 -21.62
N LEU A 559 -11.65 -36.80 -22.79
CA LEU A 559 -13.11 -36.93 -22.88
C LEU A 559 -13.66 -38.22 -22.24
N ASP A 560 -13.02 -39.35 -22.51
CA ASP A 560 -13.37 -40.68 -21.94
C ASP A 560 -13.04 -40.80 -20.45
N GLY A 561 -12.17 -39.90 -19.95
CA GLY A 561 -11.75 -39.83 -18.57
C GLY A 561 -12.84 -39.33 -17.61
N PRO A 562 -12.58 -39.41 -16.30
CA PRO A 562 -13.52 -38.97 -15.27
C PRO A 562 -13.91 -37.49 -15.40
N SER A 563 -14.93 -37.05 -14.64
CA SER A 563 -15.27 -35.63 -14.57
C SER A 563 -14.10 -34.83 -13.98
N ALA A 564 -13.99 -33.54 -14.34
CA ALA A 564 -12.88 -32.69 -13.87
C ALA A 564 -12.73 -32.68 -12.33
N SER A 565 -13.86 -32.60 -11.62
CA SER A 565 -13.89 -32.66 -10.15
C SER A 565 -13.46 -34.02 -9.59
N PHE A 566 -13.78 -35.13 -10.26
CA PHE A 566 -13.36 -36.47 -9.79
C PHE A 566 -11.90 -36.75 -10.13
N ALA A 567 -11.43 -36.31 -11.29
CA ALA A 567 -10.02 -36.34 -11.69
C ALA A 567 -9.12 -35.59 -10.70
N ALA A 568 -9.57 -34.44 -10.22
CA ALA A 568 -8.84 -33.60 -9.28
C ALA A 568 -8.78 -34.11 -7.83
N GLN A 569 -9.41 -35.24 -7.52
CA GLN A 569 -9.26 -35.85 -6.20
C GLN A 569 -7.85 -36.43 -6.06
N PRO A 570 -7.14 -36.21 -4.93
CA PRO A 570 -5.73 -36.57 -4.77
C PRO A 570 -5.34 -37.96 -5.27
N THR A 571 -6.11 -38.98 -4.90
CA THR A 571 -5.83 -40.39 -5.28
C THR A 571 -6.11 -40.70 -6.74
N VAL A 572 -7.06 -39.98 -7.36
CA VAL A 572 -7.40 -40.13 -8.79
C VAL A 572 -6.35 -39.41 -9.63
N PHE A 573 -6.01 -38.17 -9.27
CA PHE A 573 -4.97 -37.39 -9.91
C PHE A 573 -3.61 -38.11 -9.87
N MET A 574 -3.21 -38.65 -8.72
CA MET A 574 -1.98 -39.45 -8.61
C MET A 574 -1.98 -40.64 -9.59
N LYS A 575 -3.10 -41.37 -9.70
CA LYS A 575 -3.22 -42.48 -10.65
C LYS A 575 -3.17 -42.03 -12.11
N GLN A 576 -3.72 -40.85 -12.41
CA GLN A 576 -3.67 -40.25 -13.74
C GLN A 576 -2.25 -39.84 -14.11
N GLN A 577 -1.49 -39.23 -13.20
CA GLN A 577 -0.10 -38.81 -13.43
C GLN A 577 0.87 -39.99 -13.57
N ASN A 578 0.59 -41.11 -12.89
CA ASN A 578 1.37 -42.35 -12.99
C ASN A 578 1.09 -43.17 -14.26
N ARG A 579 0.09 -42.77 -15.07
CA ARG A 579 -0.14 -43.37 -16.38
C ARG A 579 0.57 -42.54 -17.44
N ASP A 580 1.24 -43.20 -18.37
CA ASP A 580 2.03 -42.53 -19.42
C ASP A 580 1.20 -41.82 -20.49
N ASP A 581 -0.13 -41.82 -20.35
CA ASP A 581 -0.99 -41.77 -21.51
C ASP A 581 -2.06 -40.66 -21.45
N THR A 582 -2.23 -39.96 -20.32
CA THR A 582 -3.02 -38.71 -20.17
C THR A 582 -2.58 -37.74 -19.05
N PRO A 583 -1.27 -37.49 -18.82
CA PRO A 583 -0.85 -36.56 -17.76
C PRO A 583 -1.17 -35.11 -18.10
N ILE A 584 -1.70 -34.37 -17.13
CA ILE A 584 -1.63 -32.90 -17.12
C ILE A 584 -0.22 -32.53 -16.67
N TYR A 585 0.52 -31.81 -17.51
CA TYR A 585 1.87 -31.37 -17.21
C TYR A 585 1.85 -30.11 -16.35
N ASN A 586 1.53 -30.29 -15.07
CA ASN A 586 1.55 -29.22 -14.06
C ASN A 586 2.77 -29.26 -13.15
N GLY A 587 3.76 -30.09 -13.49
CA GLY A 587 4.93 -30.31 -12.66
C GLY A 587 4.66 -31.24 -11.48
N ARG A 588 3.67 -32.14 -11.54
CA ARG A 588 3.41 -33.07 -10.44
C ARG A 588 3.21 -34.50 -10.95
N PRO A 589 4.13 -35.45 -10.68
CA PRO A 589 5.46 -35.29 -10.08
C PRO A 589 6.44 -34.47 -10.95
N TRP A 590 7.66 -34.23 -10.45
CA TRP A 590 8.66 -33.33 -11.07
C TRP A 590 8.95 -33.62 -12.55
N ASP A 591 8.89 -34.89 -12.96
CA ASP A 591 9.06 -35.39 -14.32
C ASP A 591 7.86 -35.07 -15.24
N ARG A 592 6.70 -34.72 -14.67
CA ARG A 592 5.51 -34.20 -15.36
C ARG A 592 5.48 -32.67 -15.44
N THR A 593 6.65 -32.02 -15.47
CA THR A 593 6.73 -30.57 -15.71
C THR A 593 6.61 -30.29 -17.21
N GLY A 594 5.78 -29.33 -17.60
CA GLY A 594 5.60 -28.94 -19.02
C GLY A 594 6.61 -27.90 -19.51
N LYS A 595 6.56 -27.55 -20.79
CA LYS A 595 7.37 -26.45 -21.36
C LYS A 595 6.87 -25.10 -20.84
N PRO A 596 7.74 -24.11 -20.58
CA PRO A 596 7.33 -22.78 -20.10
C PRO A 596 6.23 -22.20 -20.98
N ILE A 597 5.10 -21.81 -20.42
CA ILE A 597 3.95 -21.35 -21.22
C ILE A 597 4.18 -19.97 -21.83
N GLU A 598 5.10 -19.20 -21.25
CA GLU A 598 5.47 -17.84 -21.66
C GLU A 598 6.26 -17.77 -22.99
N ILE A 599 6.76 -18.89 -23.53
CA ILE A 599 7.31 -18.93 -24.91
C ILE A 599 6.23 -19.22 -25.96
N TYR A 600 5.01 -19.57 -25.55
CA TYR A 600 3.92 -19.97 -26.46
C TYR A 600 2.85 -18.92 -26.66
N HIS A 601 2.69 -17.96 -25.74
CA HIS A 601 1.73 -16.88 -25.93
C HIS A 601 2.13 -15.58 -25.19
N PRO A 602 1.99 -14.40 -25.81
CA PRO A 602 2.36 -13.13 -25.20
C PRO A 602 1.52 -12.75 -23.99
N ALA A 603 0.26 -13.20 -23.88
CA ALA A 603 -0.58 -12.89 -22.72
C ALA A 603 0.08 -13.24 -21.37
N PHE A 604 0.76 -14.39 -21.28
CA PHE A 604 1.48 -14.78 -20.07
C PHE A 604 2.70 -13.89 -19.83
N ARG A 605 3.40 -13.46 -20.88
CA ARG A 605 4.51 -12.49 -20.78
C ARG A 605 4.02 -11.13 -20.28
N ILE A 606 2.94 -10.61 -20.87
CA ILE A 606 2.31 -9.35 -20.48
C ILE A 606 1.94 -9.39 -18.99
N PHE A 607 1.31 -10.46 -18.54
CA PHE A 607 0.96 -10.65 -17.13
C PHE A 607 2.22 -10.58 -16.25
N LEU A 608 3.21 -11.44 -16.51
CA LEU A 608 4.44 -11.53 -15.71
C LEU A 608 5.28 -10.25 -15.74
N ASP A 609 5.34 -9.55 -16.86
CA ASP A 609 6.09 -8.30 -16.99
C ASP A 609 5.40 -7.16 -16.22
N LYS A 610 4.07 -7.07 -16.29
CA LYS A 610 3.30 -6.05 -15.55
C LYS A 610 3.31 -6.27 -14.03
N LEU A 611 3.43 -7.50 -13.56
CA LEU A 611 3.67 -7.77 -12.13
C LEU A 611 4.93 -7.07 -11.61
N ASN A 612 5.92 -6.82 -12.47
CA ASN A 612 7.18 -6.17 -12.12
C ASN A 612 7.19 -4.65 -12.39
N GLN A 613 6.10 -4.07 -12.95
CA GLN A 613 6.00 -2.64 -13.25
C GLN A 613 5.30 -1.88 -12.11
N GLU A 614 5.88 -0.77 -11.64
CA GLU A 614 5.34 0.03 -10.53
C GLU A 614 4.21 0.99 -10.92
N ASP A 615 3.63 0.85 -12.12
CA ASP A 615 2.55 1.71 -12.58
C ASP A 615 1.36 1.67 -11.62
N ALA A 616 0.85 2.85 -11.26
CA ALA A 616 -0.25 2.99 -10.31
C ALA A 616 -1.60 2.67 -10.99
N PRO A 617 -2.36 1.67 -10.49
CA PRO A 617 -3.73 1.41 -10.95
C PRO A 617 -4.66 2.60 -10.74
N SER A 618 -5.80 2.60 -11.42
CA SER A 618 -6.80 3.68 -11.27
C SER A 618 -7.44 3.67 -9.88
N GLY A 619 -7.99 4.82 -9.45
CA GLY A 619 -8.71 4.90 -8.16
C GLY A 619 -9.91 3.94 -8.05
N LEU A 620 -10.56 3.62 -9.17
CA LEU A 620 -11.64 2.62 -9.22
C LEU A 620 -11.11 1.19 -9.01
N ASP A 621 -9.94 0.86 -9.55
CA ASP A 621 -9.33 -0.46 -9.36
C ASP A 621 -9.08 -0.76 -7.88
N TYR A 622 -8.67 0.26 -7.10
CA TYR A 622 -8.49 0.14 -5.65
C TYR A 622 -9.78 -0.22 -4.93
N ILE A 623 -10.88 0.50 -5.20
CA ILE A 623 -12.18 0.27 -4.56
C ILE A 623 -12.70 -1.13 -4.88
N SER A 624 -12.64 -1.53 -6.15
CA SER A 624 -13.08 -2.87 -6.58
C SER A 624 -12.22 -3.97 -5.96
N THR A 625 -10.90 -3.75 -5.85
CA THR A 625 -10.00 -4.70 -5.17
C THR A 625 -10.32 -4.80 -3.69
N GLU A 626 -10.46 -3.69 -2.97
CA GLU A 626 -10.77 -3.66 -1.53
C GLU A 626 -12.07 -4.43 -1.21
N ASN A 627 -13.11 -4.24 -2.03
CA ASN A 627 -14.35 -5.00 -1.90
C ASN A 627 -14.15 -6.51 -2.11
N LEU A 628 -13.35 -6.91 -3.11
CA LEU A 628 -12.97 -8.31 -3.31
C LEU A 628 -12.22 -8.86 -2.09
N LEU A 629 -11.26 -8.12 -1.54
CA LEU A 629 -10.47 -8.55 -0.39
C LEU A 629 -11.34 -8.80 0.84
N ARG A 630 -12.28 -7.90 1.13
CA ARG A 630 -13.20 -8.01 2.27
C ARG A 630 -14.12 -9.22 2.15
N ASP A 631 -14.75 -9.42 0.99
CA ASP A 631 -15.65 -10.55 0.77
C ASP A 631 -14.88 -11.88 0.67
N SER A 632 -13.66 -11.86 0.16
CA SER A 632 -12.78 -13.02 0.15
C SER A 632 -12.37 -13.47 1.57
N GLN A 633 -12.21 -12.56 2.53
CA GLN A 633 -11.94 -12.92 3.93
C GLN A 633 -13.16 -13.48 4.67
N ALA A 634 -14.36 -13.13 4.23
CA ALA A 634 -15.59 -13.54 4.89
C ALA A 634 -15.74 -15.06 4.94
N THR A 635 -16.41 -15.54 5.98
CA THR A 635 -16.80 -16.94 6.14
C THR A 635 -18.21 -17.13 5.59
N TYR A 636 -18.43 -18.16 4.78
CA TYR A 636 -19.74 -18.44 4.17
C TYR A 636 -20.26 -19.80 4.60
N GLU A 637 -21.57 -19.89 4.83
CA GLU A 637 -22.25 -21.16 5.11
C GLU A 637 -22.21 -22.12 3.91
N HIS A 638 -22.24 -21.55 2.70
CA HIS A 638 -22.35 -22.31 1.45
C HIS A 638 -21.43 -21.73 0.37
N GLU A 639 -20.86 -22.63 -0.44
CA GLU A 639 -19.91 -22.31 -1.52
C GLU A 639 -20.53 -21.46 -2.64
N ASP A 640 -21.83 -21.63 -2.92
CA ASP A 640 -22.57 -20.86 -3.91
C ASP A 640 -22.68 -19.37 -3.55
N LYS A 641 -22.91 -19.05 -2.27
CA LYS A 641 -22.93 -17.67 -1.76
C LYS A 641 -21.56 -17.00 -1.93
N ARG A 642 -20.49 -17.72 -1.60
CA ARG A 642 -19.10 -17.25 -1.81
C ARG A 642 -18.83 -17.05 -3.31
N GLY A 643 -19.19 -18.03 -4.13
CA GLY A 643 -19.03 -17.99 -5.57
C GLY A 643 -19.73 -16.79 -6.21
N MET A 644 -20.95 -16.47 -5.77
CA MET A 644 -21.69 -15.29 -6.26
C MET A 644 -20.97 -13.98 -5.90
N ALA A 645 -20.53 -13.84 -4.65
CA ALA A 645 -19.83 -12.63 -4.18
C ALA A 645 -18.52 -12.40 -4.95
N LEU A 646 -17.65 -13.42 -5.02
CA LEU A 646 -16.35 -13.28 -5.67
C LEU A 646 -16.47 -13.11 -7.20
N LYS A 647 -17.41 -13.82 -7.86
CA LYS A 647 -17.65 -13.62 -9.30
C LYS A 647 -18.12 -12.22 -9.62
N THR A 648 -18.93 -11.60 -8.76
CA THR A 648 -19.40 -10.22 -8.95
C THR A 648 -18.23 -9.26 -8.95
N HIS A 649 -17.35 -9.34 -7.95
CA HIS A 649 -16.17 -8.46 -7.85
C HIS A 649 -15.16 -8.72 -8.97
N LEU A 650 -14.83 -9.99 -9.26
CA LEU A 650 -13.91 -10.34 -10.33
C LEU A 650 -14.43 -9.91 -11.71
N SER A 651 -15.74 -9.97 -11.96
CA SER A 651 -16.32 -9.51 -13.22
C SER A 651 -16.14 -7.99 -13.41
N ILE A 652 -16.27 -7.22 -12.32
CA ILE A 652 -16.02 -5.76 -12.33
C ILE A 652 -14.54 -5.48 -12.57
N ILE A 653 -13.66 -6.13 -11.80
CA ILE A 653 -12.22 -5.92 -11.84
C ILE A 653 -11.63 -6.26 -13.21
N LEU A 654 -12.04 -7.39 -13.79
CA LEU A 654 -11.56 -7.86 -15.09
C LEU A 654 -12.33 -7.22 -16.26
N GLY A 655 -13.44 -6.54 -15.99
CA GLY A 655 -14.31 -5.98 -17.03
C GLY A 655 -14.88 -7.05 -17.96
N ARG A 656 -15.19 -8.25 -17.44
CA ARG A 656 -15.66 -9.41 -18.20
C ARG A 656 -16.73 -10.16 -17.44
N ASP A 657 -17.71 -10.70 -18.15
CA ASP A 657 -18.73 -11.55 -17.53
C ASP A 657 -18.14 -12.93 -17.19
N ILE A 658 -18.24 -13.32 -15.92
CA ILE A 658 -17.85 -14.64 -15.44
C ILE A 658 -19.13 -15.48 -15.27
N SER A 659 -19.40 -16.32 -16.26
CA SER A 659 -20.63 -17.12 -16.31
C SER A 659 -20.35 -18.60 -16.04
N SER A 660 -21.35 -19.35 -15.58
CA SER A 660 -21.23 -20.80 -15.41
C SER A 660 -21.65 -21.51 -16.70
N GLU A 661 -20.84 -22.45 -17.18
CA GLU A 661 -21.10 -23.22 -18.40
C GLU A 661 -20.83 -24.70 -18.19
N ARG A 662 -21.73 -25.55 -18.68
CA ARG A 662 -21.60 -27.00 -18.60
C ARG A 662 -21.18 -27.55 -19.95
N VAL A 663 -20.14 -28.38 -19.93
CA VAL A 663 -19.71 -29.22 -21.06
C VAL A 663 -19.67 -30.69 -20.61
N SER A 664 -19.41 -31.62 -21.54
CA SER A 664 -19.32 -33.04 -21.19
C SER A 664 -18.22 -33.28 -20.15
N GLY A 665 -18.59 -33.81 -18.98
CA GLY A 665 -17.67 -34.13 -17.89
C GLY A 665 -17.11 -32.93 -17.10
N CYS A 666 -17.58 -31.70 -17.32
CA CYS A 666 -17.10 -30.52 -16.60
C CYS A 666 -18.19 -29.44 -16.45
N MET A 667 -18.18 -28.80 -15.28
CA MET A 667 -18.93 -27.57 -14.99
C MET A 667 -18.08 -26.78 -14.01
N ALA A 668 -17.27 -25.85 -14.52
CA ALA A 668 -16.49 -24.95 -13.67
C ALA A 668 -17.40 -23.90 -13.01
N ASP A 669 -16.93 -23.32 -11.91
CA ASP A 669 -17.68 -22.31 -11.15
C ASP A 669 -17.87 -21.01 -11.96
N GLY A 670 -16.92 -20.71 -12.84
CA GLY A 670 -17.01 -19.65 -13.83
C GLY A 670 -16.11 -19.87 -15.05
N VAL A 671 -16.49 -19.29 -16.19
CA VAL A 671 -15.67 -19.20 -17.40
C VAL A 671 -15.76 -17.80 -17.98
N ILE A 672 -14.66 -17.34 -18.59
CA ILE A 672 -14.64 -16.18 -19.47
C ILE A 672 -14.37 -16.69 -20.87
N LYS A 673 -15.21 -16.27 -21.82
CA LYS A 673 -15.19 -16.75 -23.19
C LYS A 673 -15.52 -15.66 -24.19
N TRP A 674 -14.96 -15.79 -25.38
CA TRP A 674 -15.38 -15.04 -26.56
C TRP A 674 -16.33 -15.90 -27.37
N ARG A 675 -17.44 -15.31 -27.83
CA ARG A 675 -18.42 -15.97 -28.68
C ARG A 675 -18.60 -15.18 -29.96
N ALA A 676 -18.61 -15.88 -31.10
CA ALA A 676 -18.90 -15.25 -32.38
C ALA A 676 -20.31 -14.61 -32.36
N PRO A 677 -20.54 -13.46 -33.04
CA PRO A 677 -21.86 -12.82 -33.08
C PRO A 677 -23.00 -13.69 -33.60
N ASN A 678 -22.68 -14.69 -34.44
CA ASN A 678 -23.62 -15.67 -34.98
C ASN A 678 -23.81 -16.90 -34.07
N ASN A 679 -23.23 -16.89 -32.86
CA ASN A 679 -23.22 -17.98 -31.88
C ASN A 679 -22.62 -19.32 -32.36
N ALA A 680 -21.93 -19.34 -33.52
CA ALA A 680 -21.46 -20.57 -34.15
C ALA A 680 -20.21 -21.17 -33.50
N LEU A 681 -19.31 -20.34 -32.95
CA LEU A 681 -18.04 -20.75 -32.36
C LEU A 681 -17.76 -19.97 -31.07
N GLN A 682 -16.98 -20.58 -30.17
CA GLN A 682 -16.51 -19.95 -28.93
C GLN A 682 -15.08 -20.36 -28.58
N ALA A 683 -14.41 -19.54 -27.78
CA ALA A 683 -13.08 -19.79 -27.23
C ALA A 683 -13.06 -19.49 -25.73
N TYR A 684 -12.43 -20.36 -24.94
CA TYR A 684 -12.35 -20.24 -23.48
C TYR A 684 -10.98 -19.71 -23.08
N TYR A 685 -10.87 -18.49 -22.59
CA TYR A 685 -9.56 -17.93 -22.22
C TYR A 685 -9.42 -17.62 -20.73
N SER A 686 -10.47 -17.85 -19.93
CA SER A 686 -10.31 -18.01 -18.49
C SER A 686 -11.26 -19.05 -17.91
N VAL A 687 -10.80 -19.84 -16.94
CA VAL A 687 -11.59 -20.78 -16.14
C VAL A 687 -11.45 -20.43 -14.66
N LEU A 688 -12.54 -20.47 -13.89
CA LEU A 688 -12.57 -20.23 -12.46
C LEU A 688 -13.08 -21.48 -11.75
N GLU A 689 -12.28 -21.99 -10.81
CA GLU A 689 -12.65 -23.04 -9.86
C GLU A 689 -12.48 -22.50 -8.45
N LEU A 690 -13.55 -22.59 -7.65
CA LEU A 690 -13.66 -21.95 -6.36
C LEU A 690 -14.16 -22.93 -5.32
N LYS A 691 -13.46 -22.98 -4.17
CA LYS A 691 -13.88 -23.71 -2.98
C LYS A 691 -14.13 -22.76 -1.82
N ASN A 692 -15.08 -23.13 -0.96
CA ASN A 692 -15.44 -22.32 0.19
C ASN A 692 -14.24 -22.07 1.12
N GLU A 693 -13.45 -23.12 1.37
CA GLU A 693 -12.22 -23.12 2.18
C GLU A 693 -11.27 -24.21 1.68
N ILE A 694 -9.99 -24.11 2.05
CA ILE A 694 -9.08 -25.26 1.95
C ILE A 694 -9.62 -26.37 2.84
N GLY A 695 -9.77 -27.57 2.27
CA GLY A 695 -10.38 -28.72 2.94
C GLY A 695 -11.92 -28.68 3.03
N GLY A 696 -12.57 -27.65 2.47
CA GLY A 696 -14.03 -27.62 2.30
C GLY A 696 -14.55 -28.58 1.23
N SER A 697 -13.66 -29.06 0.34
CA SER A 697 -13.97 -29.99 -0.74
C SER A 697 -12.93 -31.11 -0.82
N LYS A 698 -13.23 -32.16 -1.61
CA LYS A 698 -12.32 -33.29 -1.86
C LYS A 698 -11.29 -33.02 -2.97
N CYS A 699 -11.30 -31.81 -3.53
CA CYS A 699 -10.57 -31.45 -4.74
C CYS A 699 -9.68 -30.23 -4.49
N ASP A 700 -8.49 -30.24 -5.07
CA ASP A 700 -7.64 -29.05 -5.20
C ASP A 700 -8.19 -28.17 -6.34
N PRO A 701 -8.57 -26.91 -6.10
CA PRO A 701 -9.11 -26.03 -7.14
C PRO A 701 -8.10 -25.75 -8.27
N SER A 702 -6.79 -25.80 -8.01
CA SER A 702 -5.77 -25.62 -9.04
C SER A 702 -5.69 -26.81 -9.99
N ILE A 703 -5.77 -28.03 -9.45
CA ILE A 703 -5.84 -29.27 -10.23
C ILE A 703 -7.19 -29.36 -10.94
N GLN A 704 -8.29 -29.07 -10.25
CA GLN A 704 -9.62 -29.04 -10.86
C GLN A 704 -9.68 -28.00 -11.98
N GLY A 705 -9.06 -26.83 -11.82
CA GLY A 705 -8.98 -25.80 -12.86
C GLY A 705 -8.22 -26.28 -14.09
N ALA A 706 -7.13 -27.02 -13.90
CA ALA A 706 -6.38 -27.65 -14.99
C ALA A 706 -7.20 -28.71 -15.73
N GLU A 707 -7.93 -29.56 -14.99
CA GLU A 707 -8.83 -30.57 -15.55
C GLU A 707 -10.02 -29.94 -16.28
N SER A 708 -10.58 -28.86 -15.73
CA SER A 708 -11.66 -28.11 -16.36
C SER A 708 -11.19 -27.43 -17.65
N TYR A 709 -10.04 -26.76 -17.63
CA TYR A 709 -9.38 -26.23 -18.83
C TYR A 709 -9.21 -27.32 -19.91
N ALA A 710 -8.69 -28.49 -19.53
CA ALA A 710 -8.52 -29.62 -20.43
C ALA A 710 -9.85 -30.08 -21.04
N LYS A 711 -10.90 -30.23 -20.21
CA LYS A 711 -12.23 -30.65 -20.66
C LYS A 711 -12.86 -29.62 -21.60
N TYR A 712 -12.82 -28.32 -21.30
CA TYR A 712 -13.38 -27.28 -22.16
C TYR A 712 -12.72 -27.27 -23.54
N TRP A 713 -11.39 -27.37 -23.61
CA TRP A 713 -10.67 -27.35 -24.88
C TRP A 713 -10.68 -28.67 -25.65
N CYS A 714 -11.10 -29.78 -25.03
CA CYS A 714 -11.22 -31.08 -25.70
C CYS A 714 -12.58 -31.32 -26.39
N GLN A 715 -13.56 -30.45 -26.17
CA GLN A 715 -14.88 -30.58 -26.79
C GLN A 715 -14.81 -30.45 -28.33
N ASP A 716 -15.82 -30.99 -29.02
CA ASP A 716 -15.86 -30.97 -30.49
C ASP A 716 -16.21 -29.57 -31.03
N GLU A 717 -16.99 -28.80 -30.29
CA GLU A 717 -17.46 -27.45 -30.65
C GLU A 717 -16.31 -26.44 -30.80
N VAL A 718 -15.20 -26.66 -30.09
CA VAL A 718 -14.01 -25.80 -30.16
C VAL A 718 -12.93 -26.33 -31.11
N ASN A 719 -13.18 -27.46 -31.79
CA ASN A 719 -12.22 -28.05 -32.73
C ASN A 719 -11.71 -27.06 -33.79
N PRO A 720 -12.56 -26.22 -34.44
CA PRO A 720 -12.09 -25.26 -35.44
C PRO A 720 -11.11 -24.21 -34.90
N ILE A 721 -11.11 -23.97 -33.59
CA ILE A 721 -10.20 -23.04 -32.92
C ILE A 721 -8.95 -23.76 -32.43
N ARG A 722 -9.12 -24.97 -31.85
CA ARG A 722 -8.03 -25.80 -31.34
C ARG A 722 -7.01 -26.18 -32.42
N THR A 723 -7.44 -26.38 -33.68
CA THR A 723 -6.52 -26.69 -34.78
C THR A 723 -5.68 -25.50 -35.25
N LEU A 724 -5.97 -24.29 -34.77
CA LEU A 724 -5.28 -23.04 -35.12
C LEU A 724 -4.51 -22.41 -33.96
N SER A 725 -4.71 -22.91 -32.74
CA SER A 725 -4.26 -22.25 -31.52
C SER A 725 -3.65 -23.25 -30.54
N CYS A 726 -2.67 -22.81 -29.76
CA CYS A 726 -2.19 -23.52 -28.58
C CYS A 726 -3.16 -23.38 -27.39
N CYS A 727 -4.36 -22.84 -27.61
CA CYS A 727 -5.43 -22.67 -26.64
C CYS A 727 -5.02 -21.96 -25.33
N PRO A 728 -4.28 -20.83 -25.37
CA PRO A 728 -3.87 -20.13 -24.16
C PRO A 728 -5.08 -19.70 -23.32
N SER A 729 -5.08 -20.04 -22.03
CA SER A 729 -6.09 -19.61 -21.06
C SER A 729 -5.47 -19.29 -19.70
N PHE A 730 -6.08 -18.38 -18.96
CA PHE A 730 -5.86 -18.25 -17.53
C PHE A 730 -6.76 -19.21 -16.75
N ILE A 731 -6.30 -19.65 -15.59
CA ILE A 731 -7.07 -20.48 -14.66
C ILE A 731 -6.97 -19.81 -13.30
N LEU A 732 -8.12 -19.46 -12.73
CA LEU A 732 -8.27 -18.86 -11.42
C LEU A 732 -8.70 -19.95 -10.45
N ALA A 733 -7.82 -20.30 -9.51
CA ALA A 733 -8.08 -21.31 -8.50
C ALA A 733 -8.23 -20.63 -7.14
N VAL A 734 -9.41 -20.75 -6.52
CA VAL A 734 -9.73 -20.10 -5.24
C VAL A 734 -10.07 -21.15 -4.19
N ALA A 735 -9.53 -21.04 -2.98
CA ALA A 735 -9.96 -21.81 -1.81
C ALA A 735 -9.92 -20.92 -0.56
N GLY A 736 -11.10 -20.53 -0.07
CA GLY A 736 -11.14 -19.44 0.90
C GLY A 736 -10.46 -18.18 0.31
N PRO A 737 -9.65 -17.44 1.06
CA PRO A 737 -9.00 -16.21 0.63
C PRO A 737 -7.73 -16.48 -0.18
N TRP A 738 -7.36 -17.74 -0.38
CA TRP A 738 -6.22 -18.12 -1.19
C TRP A 738 -6.63 -18.17 -2.66
N MET A 739 -5.91 -17.47 -3.52
CA MET A 739 -6.13 -17.43 -4.96
C MET A 739 -4.83 -17.66 -5.71
N CYS A 740 -4.81 -18.63 -6.63
CA CYS A 740 -3.71 -18.85 -7.56
C CYS A 740 -4.16 -18.50 -8.99
N ILE A 741 -3.32 -17.77 -9.71
CA ILE A 741 -3.48 -17.53 -11.15
C ILE A 741 -2.53 -18.47 -11.86
N LEU A 742 -3.08 -19.40 -12.63
CA LEU A 742 -2.32 -20.31 -13.50
C LEU A 742 -2.56 -19.94 -14.96
N GLY A 743 -1.65 -20.36 -15.83
CA GLY A 743 -1.84 -20.34 -17.27
C GLY A 743 -1.84 -21.77 -17.84
N GLY A 744 -2.65 -21.99 -18.86
CA GLY A 744 -2.74 -23.27 -19.57
C GLY A 744 -2.47 -23.10 -21.06
N VAL A 745 -1.78 -24.06 -21.67
CA VAL A 745 -1.65 -24.23 -23.12
C VAL A 745 -1.88 -25.70 -23.49
N TYR A 746 -2.46 -25.94 -24.67
CA TYR A 746 -2.76 -27.25 -25.22
C TYR A 746 -1.89 -27.51 -26.45
N LEU A 747 -0.80 -28.25 -26.24
CA LEU A 747 0.09 -28.74 -27.29
C LEU A 747 -0.33 -30.17 -27.68
N THR A 748 0.61 -31.10 -27.78
CA THR A 748 0.29 -32.54 -27.75
C THR A 748 -0.21 -32.98 -26.37
N GLU A 749 0.28 -32.29 -25.34
CA GLU A 749 -0.11 -32.43 -23.95
C GLU A 749 -0.79 -31.16 -23.42
N ILE A 750 -1.52 -31.31 -22.32
CA ILE A 750 -2.04 -30.19 -21.55
C ILE A 750 -0.93 -29.72 -20.61
N VAL A 751 -0.44 -28.49 -20.78
CA VAL A 751 0.53 -27.86 -19.89
C VAL A 751 -0.15 -26.78 -19.08
N VAL A 752 -0.04 -26.85 -17.76
CA VAL A 752 -0.59 -25.83 -16.86
C VAL A 752 0.48 -25.41 -15.87
N GLN A 753 0.69 -24.11 -15.68
CA GLN A 753 1.74 -23.61 -14.78
C GLN A 753 1.20 -22.51 -13.87
N PRO A 754 1.55 -22.53 -12.57
CA PRO A 754 1.27 -21.40 -11.69
C PRO A 754 2.08 -20.18 -12.15
N LEU A 755 1.38 -19.07 -12.41
CA LEU A 755 1.98 -17.78 -12.74
C LEU A 755 2.17 -16.90 -11.49
N THR A 756 1.41 -17.20 -10.43
CA THR A 756 1.56 -16.62 -9.10
C THR A 756 1.72 -17.71 -8.04
N GLU A 757 2.22 -17.34 -6.85
CA GLU A 757 1.96 -18.11 -5.64
C GLU A 757 0.43 -18.13 -5.34
N MET A 758 -0.01 -18.93 -4.35
CA MET A 758 -1.36 -18.78 -3.81
C MET A 758 -1.43 -17.51 -2.98
N LEU A 759 -1.97 -16.45 -3.59
CA LEU A 759 -2.11 -15.11 -3.04
C LEU A 759 -3.17 -15.10 -1.94
N TRP A 760 -2.87 -14.48 -0.82
CA TRP A 760 -3.81 -14.14 0.24
C TRP A 760 -4.63 -12.91 -0.17
N VAL A 761 -5.73 -13.14 -0.87
CA VAL A 761 -6.67 -12.12 -1.36
C VAL A 761 -7.56 -11.70 -0.19
N ALA A 762 -6.99 -10.90 0.69
CA ALA A 762 -7.55 -10.55 1.97
C ALA A 762 -6.97 -9.23 2.42
N ASP A 763 -7.81 -8.37 2.99
CA ASP A 763 -7.45 -7.02 3.35
C ASP A 763 -6.67 -7.02 4.66
N HIS A 764 -5.66 -6.17 4.74
CA HIS A 764 -4.92 -5.90 5.95
C HIS A 764 -5.01 -4.39 6.18
N PRO A 765 -5.86 -3.92 7.12
CA PRO A 765 -6.28 -2.52 7.20
C PRO A 765 -5.14 -1.51 7.35
N HIS A 766 -3.97 -2.01 7.74
CA HIS A 766 -2.78 -1.25 8.06
C HIS A 766 -1.60 -1.56 7.11
N LYS A 767 -1.83 -2.23 5.96
CA LYS A 767 -0.81 -2.52 4.93
C LYS A 767 -1.31 -2.11 3.54
N GLU A 768 -1.30 -0.81 3.26
CA GLU A 768 -1.63 -0.20 1.97
C GLU A 768 -0.78 -0.79 0.84
N SER A 769 0.49 -1.09 1.15
CA SER A 769 1.44 -1.75 0.24
C SER A 769 0.90 -3.06 -0.36
N ARG A 770 0.17 -3.85 0.44
CA ARG A 770 -0.45 -5.10 0.00
C ARG A 770 -1.62 -4.85 -0.95
N LEU A 771 -2.50 -3.90 -0.62
CA LEU A 771 -3.60 -3.52 -1.48
C LEU A 771 -3.08 -3.09 -2.86
N LYS A 772 -2.02 -2.25 -2.90
CA LYS A 772 -1.36 -1.84 -4.15
C LYS A 772 -0.86 -3.02 -4.97
N TYR A 773 -0.22 -3.99 -4.33
CA TYR A 773 0.28 -5.19 -5.01
C TYR A 773 -0.87 -6.00 -5.61
N LEU A 774 -1.92 -6.29 -4.85
CA LEU A 774 -3.06 -7.07 -5.35
C LEU A 774 -3.84 -6.34 -6.45
N THR A 775 -4.02 -5.03 -6.34
CA THR A 775 -4.63 -4.22 -7.41
C THR A 775 -3.80 -4.28 -8.69
N ARG A 776 -2.46 -4.24 -8.59
CA ARG A 776 -1.55 -4.41 -9.74
C ARG A 776 -1.66 -5.80 -10.36
N VAL A 777 -1.73 -6.86 -9.54
CA VAL A 777 -1.93 -8.24 -10.03
C VAL A 777 -3.21 -8.33 -10.86
N PHE A 778 -4.32 -7.79 -10.36
CA PHE A 778 -5.59 -7.87 -11.09
C PHE A 778 -5.63 -6.96 -12.33
N ALA A 779 -5.00 -5.79 -12.30
CA ALA A 779 -4.83 -4.95 -13.48
C ALA A 779 -4.00 -5.68 -14.56
N ALA A 780 -2.89 -6.30 -14.17
CA ALA A 780 -2.06 -7.11 -15.08
C ALA A 780 -2.84 -8.29 -15.68
N LEU A 781 -3.68 -8.96 -14.87
CA LEU A 781 -4.54 -10.04 -15.33
C LEU A 781 -5.58 -9.53 -16.35
N ARG A 782 -6.22 -8.39 -16.08
CA ARG A 782 -7.15 -7.75 -17.01
C ARG A 782 -6.48 -7.45 -18.35
N ASP A 783 -5.29 -6.85 -18.33
CA ASP A 783 -4.55 -6.52 -19.55
C ASP A 783 -4.14 -7.76 -20.35
N ALA A 784 -3.79 -8.84 -19.66
CA ALA A 784 -3.47 -10.11 -20.29
C ALA A 784 -4.72 -10.81 -20.87
N ILE A 785 -5.88 -10.66 -20.23
CA ILE A 785 -7.17 -11.11 -20.76
C ILE A 785 -7.57 -10.28 -21.98
N ASP A 786 -7.37 -8.96 -21.97
CA ASP A 786 -7.59 -8.09 -23.14
C ASP A 786 -6.73 -8.54 -24.34
N ASN A 787 -5.48 -8.97 -24.08
CA ASN A 787 -4.63 -9.55 -25.11
C ASN A 787 -5.18 -10.87 -25.66
N LEU A 788 -5.73 -11.74 -24.82
CA LEU A 788 -6.38 -12.99 -25.27
C LEU A 788 -7.65 -12.70 -26.08
N ASP A 789 -8.43 -11.68 -25.72
CA ASP A 789 -9.58 -11.26 -26.53
C ASP A 789 -9.16 -10.82 -27.93
N ALA A 790 -8.15 -9.94 -28.03
CA ALA A 790 -7.61 -9.50 -29.31
C ALA A 790 -7.07 -10.66 -30.16
N TYR A 791 -6.53 -11.70 -29.52
CA TYR A 791 -6.06 -12.92 -30.16
C TYR A 791 -7.20 -13.82 -30.67
N TYR A 792 -8.20 -14.11 -29.83
CA TYR A 792 -9.28 -15.03 -30.18
C TYR A 792 -10.35 -14.41 -31.08
N GLN A 793 -10.59 -13.11 -31.02
CA GLN A 793 -11.60 -12.43 -31.82
C GLN A 793 -11.47 -12.72 -33.34
N PRO A 794 -10.30 -12.51 -33.99
CA PRO A 794 -10.14 -12.83 -35.41
C PRO A 794 -10.15 -14.34 -35.69
N LEU A 795 -9.63 -15.18 -34.79
CA LEU A 795 -9.64 -16.64 -34.96
C LEU A 795 -11.06 -17.20 -34.97
N VAL A 796 -11.87 -16.80 -33.99
CA VAL A 796 -13.26 -17.23 -33.84
C VAL A 796 -14.14 -16.69 -34.96
N SER A 797 -13.87 -15.47 -35.44
CA SER A 797 -14.65 -14.84 -36.52
C SER A 797 -14.35 -15.42 -37.90
N ASN A 798 -13.12 -15.90 -38.13
CA ASN A 798 -12.67 -16.39 -39.45
C ASN A 798 -12.64 -17.91 -39.57
N ALA A 799 -12.78 -18.65 -38.46
CA ALA A 799 -12.79 -20.11 -38.49
C ALA A 799 -14.06 -20.67 -39.15
N SER A 800 -13.89 -21.70 -39.98
CA SER A 800 -15.01 -22.41 -40.61
C SER A 800 -15.42 -23.62 -39.76
N PRO A 801 -16.69 -23.73 -39.33
CA PRO A 801 -17.18 -24.91 -38.61
C PRO A 801 -17.16 -26.19 -39.46
N THR A 802 -17.20 -26.07 -40.80
CA THR A 802 -17.35 -27.20 -41.72
C THR A 802 -16.03 -27.67 -42.36
N LEU A 803 -15.01 -26.80 -42.40
CA LEU A 803 -13.68 -27.07 -42.97
C LEU A 803 -12.59 -26.46 -42.08
N PRO A 804 -12.18 -27.13 -40.99
CA PRO A 804 -11.14 -26.63 -40.10
C PRO A 804 -9.82 -26.49 -40.85
N ARG A 805 -9.22 -25.31 -40.80
CA ARG A 805 -7.82 -25.13 -41.22
C ARG A 805 -6.92 -25.62 -40.10
N GLU A 806 -5.76 -26.15 -40.46
CA GLU A 806 -4.75 -26.59 -39.51
C GLU A 806 -3.52 -25.69 -39.59
N ASP A 807 -3.04 -25.22 -38.44
CA ASP A 807 -1.80 -24.44 -38.35
C ASP A 807 -0.74 -25.22 -37.54
N PRO A 808 0.38 -25.64 -38.16
CA PRO A 808 1.50 -26.29 -37.46
C PRO A 808 2.13 -25.44 -36.37
N ALA A 809 2.04 -24.11 -36.44
CA ALA A 809 2.64 -23.20 -35.47
C ALA A 809 2.10 -23.38 -34.05
N ARG A 810 0.89 -23.95 -33.87
CA ARG A 810 0.27 -24.16 -32.55
C ARG A 810 1.06 -25.06 -31.60
N PHE A 811 2.00 -25.86 -32.11
CA PHE A 811 2.85 -26.74 -31.31
C PHE A 811 4.21 -26.13 -30.94
N TYR A 812 4.51 -24.93 -31.44
CA TYR A 812 5.82 -24.29 -31.34
C TYR A 812 5.74 -22.92 -30.64
N PRO A 813 6.88 -22.39 -30.18
CA PRO A 813 6.94 -21.07 -29.57
C PRO A 813 6.40 -19.95 -30.49
N ASP A 814 5.74 -18.94 -29.91
CA ASP A 814 5.20 -17.81 -30.68
C ASP A 814 6.30 -16.82 -31.12
N ILE A 815 7.46 -16.86 -30.45
CA ILE A 815 8.64 -16.07 -30.76
C ILE A 815 9.26 -16.60 -32.05
N CYS A 816 8.80 -16.06 -33.18
CA CYS A 816 9.21 -16.48 -34.53
C CYS A 816 10.03 -15.41 -35.27
N ARG A 817 10.54 -14.39 -34.57
CA ARG A 817 11.34 -13.32 -35.17
C ARG A 817 12.46 -12.91 -34.23
N PHE A 818 13.59 -12.52 -34.80
CA PHE A 818 14.72 -11.93 -34.07
C PHE A 818 15.39 -10.85 -34.92
N GLN A 819 16.05 -9.90 -34.27
CA GLN A 819 16.88 -8.92 -34.96
C GLN A 819 18.31 -9.47 -35.12
N GLY A 820 18.76 -9.63 -36.35
CA GLY A 820 20.12 -10.02 -36.68
C GLY A 820 21.14 -8.93 -36.30
N ARG A 821 22.42 -9.31 -36.26
CA ARG A 821 23.54 -8.37 -35.95
C ARG A 821 23.72 -7.26 -36.99
N ASP A 822 23.15 -7.43 -38.17
CA ASP A 822 23.06 -6.41 -39.23
C ASP A 822 21.89 -5.44 -39.03
N GLY A 823 21.11 -5.60 -37.95
CA GLY A 823 19.91 -4.81 -37.66
C GLY A 823 18.66 -5.25 -38.41
N GLY A 824 18.75 -6.29 -39.26
CA GLY A 824 17.61 -6.82 -40.01
C GLY A 824 16.72 -7.73 -39.18
N GLU A 825 15.40 -7.63 -39.30
CA GLU A 825 14.48 -8.60 -38.69
C GLU A 825 14.45 -9.89 -39.54
N THR A 826 14.73 -11.03 -38.92
CA THR A 826 14.65 -12.35 -39.55
C THR A 826 13.50 -13.14 -38.96
N LYS A 827 12.65 -13.70 -39.83
CA LYS A 827 11.57 -14.61 -39.43
C LYS A 827 12.05 -16.07 -39.40
N LEU A 828 11.53 -16.82 -38.44
CA LEU A 828 11.78 -18.22 -38.15
C LEU A 828 10.53 -19.05 -38.40
N ILE A 829 10.71 -20.23 -38.96
CA ILE A 829 9.70 -21.28 -39.08
C ILE A 829 10.21 -22.48 -38.29
N TYR A 830 9.57 -22.79 -37.17
CA TYR A 830 9.92 -23.96 -36.37
C TYR A 830 9.56 -25.25 -37.10
N LEU A 831 10.46 -26.23 -37.05
CA LEU A 831 10.35 -27.48 -37.78
C LEU A 831 10.24 -28.68 -36.85
N GLU A 832 11.01 -28.67 -35.77
CA GLU A 832 11.19 -29.82 -34.89
C GLU A 832 11.60 -29.38 -33.49
N ASP A 833 11.05 -30.07 -32.49
CA ASP A 833 11.48 -29.99 -31.09
C ASP A 833 12.63 -30.99 -30.89
N LEU A 834 13.86 -30.50 -30.70
CA LEU A 834 15.05 -31.35 -30.53
C LEU A 834 15.19 -31.81 -29.08
N THR A 835 14.96 -30.89 -28.15
CA THR A 835 14.86 -31.12 -26.70
C THR A 835 13.94 -30.06 -26.12
N ARG A 836 13.44 -30.26 -24.90
CA ARG A 836 12.39 -29.45 -24.24
C ARG A 836 12.45 -27.92 -24.40
N LEU A 837 13.64 -27.30 -24.58
CA LEU A 837 13.83 -25.85 -24.81
C LEU A 837 14.74 -25.53 -26.02
N VAL A 838 14.99 -26.49 -26.91
CA VAL A 838 15.85 -26.38 -28.08
C VAL A 838 15.09 -26.83 -29.31
N PHE A 839 14.93 -25.92 -30.26
CA PHE A 839 14.11 -26.12 -31.45
C PHE A 839 14.95 -25.98 -32.70
N LYS A 840 14.71 -26.84 -33.68
CA LYS A 840 15.19 -26.65 -35.04
C LYS A 840 14.22 -25.72 -35.76
N ALA A 841 14.74 -24.66 -36.36
CA ALA A 841 13.96 -23.72 -37.16
C ALA A 841 14.65 -23.47 -38.51
N GLN A 842 13.91 -22.88 -39.43
CA GLN A 842 14.41 -22.41 -40.72
C GLN A 842 14.11 -20.92 -40.87
N THR A 843 15.10 -20.17 -41.36
CA THR A 843 14.95 -18.74 -41.69
C THR A 843 14.32 -18.56 -43.07
N GLU A 844 13.86 -17.33 -43.39
CA GLU A 844 13.27 -17.01 -44.71
C GLU A 844 14.19 -17.29 -45.90
N ASP A 845 15.49 -17.21 -45.70
CA ASP A 845 16.51 -17.56 -46.71
C ASP A 845 16.94 -19.03 -46.65
N HIS A 846 16.07 -19.88 -46.09
CA HIS A 846 16.18 -21.34 -46.05
C HIS A 846 17.36 -21.90 -45.23
N ARG A 847 18.04 -21.10 -44.40
CA ARG A 847 19.08 -21.61 -43.49
C ARG A 847 18.45 -22.32 -42.29
N PHE A 848 18.96 -23.50 -41.95
CA PHE A 848 18.59 -24.19 -40.72
C PHE A 848 19.32 -23.57 -39.54
N VAL A 849 18.59 -23.29 -38.47
CA VAL A 849 19.09 -22.69 -37.23
C VAL A 849 18.56 -23.47 -36.02
N VAL A 850 19.27 -23.31 -34.91
CA VAL A 850 18.85 -23.87 -33.61
C VAL A 850 18.47 -22.71 -32.70
N VAL A 851 17.24 -22.74 -32.19
CA VAL A 851 16.71 -21.74 -31.26
C VAL A 851 16.69 -22.38 -29.88
N LYS A 852 17.37 -21.77 -28.91
CA LYS A 852 17.45 -22.25 -27.53
C LYS A 852 16.95 -21.19 -26.55
N PHE A 853 16.00 -21.57 -25.71
CA PHE A 853 15.51 -20.71 -24.62
C PHE A 853 16.24 -21.03 -23.31
N VAL A 854 16.84 -20.03 -22.68
CA VAL A 854 17.61 -20.16 -21.43
C VAL A 854 17.43 -18.94 -20.53
N GLU A 855 17.52 -19.13 -19.20
CA GLU A 855 17.52 -18.02 -18.24
C GLU A 855 18.84 -17.24 -18.24
N ARG A 856 19.95 -17.92 -18.57
CA ARG A 856 21.31 -17.36 -18.62
C ARG A 856 22.08 -17.91 -19.81
N TYR A 857 22.85 -17.04 -20.45
CA TYR A 857 23.74 -17.42 -21.54
C TYR A 857 25.02 -16.60 -21.51
N ASN A 858 26.16 -17.24 -21.77
CA ASN A 858 27.45 -16.56 -21.88
C ASN A 858 27.79 -16.39 -23.37
N ALA A 859 27.20 -15.36 -23.99
CA ALA A 859 27.44 -15.06 -25.40
C ALA A 859 28.92 -14.80 -25.71
N PRO A 860 29.70 -14.05 -24.90
CA PRO A 860 31.12 -13.87 -25.15
C PRO A 860 31.92 -15.18 -25.19
N ALA A 861 31.66 -16.10 -24.26
CA ALA A 861 32.33 -17.41 -24.26
C ALA A 861 31.93 -18.25 -25.48
N HIS A 862 30.65 -18.22 -25.88
CA HIS A 862 30.20 -18.90 -27.08
C HIS A 862 30.89 -18.34 -28.32
N GLU A 863 30.91 -17.02 -28.47
CA GLU A 863 31.55 -16.34 -29.60
C GLU A 863 33.04 -16.69 -29.69
N LEU A 864 33.74 -16.69 -28.57
CA LEU A 864 35.15 -17.10 -28.50
C LEU A 864 35.34 -18.53 -29.04
N LEU A 865 34.50 -19.47 -28.63
CA LEU A 865 34.55 -20.85 -29.11
C LEU A 865 34.13 -20.96 -30.59
N ALA A 866 33.15 -20.17 -31.02
CA ALA A 866 32.71 -20.12 -32.41
C ALA A 866 33.80 -19.57 -33.34
N HIS A 867 34.59 -18.60 -32.88
CA HIS A 867 35.77 -18.10 -33.59
C HIS A 867 36.86 -19.15 -33.77
N GLN A 868 36.87 -20.20 -32.95
CA GLN A 868 37.81 -21.32 -33.03
C GLN A 868 37.20 -22.56 -33.71
N ASP A 869 36.02 -22.44 -34.32
CA ASP A 869 35.23 -23.56 -34.88
C ASP A 869 34.91 -24.67 -33.85
N LEU A 870 34.94 -24.34 -32.55
CA LEU A 870 34.62 -25.25 -31.44
C LEU A 870 33.17 -25.09 -30.96
N ALA A 871 32.43 -24.11 -31.47
CA ALA A 871 31.00 -23.92 -31.27
C ALA A 871 30.32 -23.43 -32.57
N PRO A 872 29.01 -23.65 -32.75
CA PRO A 872 28.27 -23.07 -33.86
C PRO A 872 28.34 -21.54 -33.88
N LYS A 873 28.09 -20.92 -35.03
CA LYS A 873 28.00 -19.45 -35.09
C LYS A 873 26.77 -18.96 -34.31
N LEU A 874 26.98 -18.09 -33.32
CA LEU A 874 25.89 -17.42 -32.60
C LEU A 874 25.28 -16.30 -33.47
N LEU A 875 24.05 -16.51 -33.94
CA LEU A 875 23.37 -15.57 -34.85
C LEU A 875 22.69 -14.43 -34.10
N PHE A 876 22.14 -14.74 -32.91
CA PHE A 876 21.41 -13.80 -32.07
C PHE A 876 21.46 -14.26 -30.62
N ASP A 877 21.57 -13.29 -29.73
CA ASP A 877 21.29 -13.41 -28.31
C ASP A 877 20.52 -12.16 -27.87
N SER A 878 19.54 -12.34 -27.00
CA SER A 878 18.81 -11.21 -26.44
C SER A 878 19.66 -10.62 -25.31
N ALA A 879 20.45 -9.58 -25.59
CA ALA A 879 21.20 -8.85 -24.57
C ALA A 879 20.27 -8.34 -23.44
N ASP A 880 19.04 -7.94 -23.80
CA ASP A 880 17.94 -7.74 -22.87
C ASP A 880 17.12 -9.02 -22.70
N ARG A 881 16.83 -9.40 -21.46
CA ARG A 881 15.95 -10.54 -21.17
C ARG A 881 14.59 -10.36 -21.85
N LEU A 882 14.13 -11.39 -22.56
CA LEU A 882 12.75 -11.52 -23.06
C LEU A 882 11.69 -11.61 -21.93
N TYR A 883 12.13 -11.63 -20.66
CA TYR A 883 11.31 -11.77 -19.45
C TYR A 883 11.82 -10.85 -18.32
N GLY A 884 10.90 -10.17 -17.63
CA GLY A 884 11.18 -9.18 -16.58
C GLY A 884 11.95 -9.64 -15.33
N GLY A 885 12.30 -10.92 -15.18
CA GLY A 885 12.84 -11.47 -13.94
C GLY A 885 14.14 -10.82 -13.42
N TYR A 886 15.01 -10.26 -14.28
CA TYR A 886 16.16 -9.44 -13.84
C TYR A 886 16.38 -8.21 -14.73
N ARG A 887 15.32 -7.52 -15.18
CA ARG A 887 15.58 -6.14 -15.66
C ARG A 887 16.25 -5.32 -14.55
N MET A 888 16.01 -5.67 -13.28
CA MET A 888 16.63 -5.01 -12.14
C MET A 888 18.12 -5.29 -11.95
N VAL A 889 18.72 -6.43 -12.27
CA VAL A 889 20.16 -6.65 -11.91
C VAL A 889 21.12 -6.06 -12.91
N GLU A 890 20.86 -6.08 -14.21
CA GLU A 890 21.79 -5.44 -15.16
C GLU A 890 21.62 -3.92 -15.15
N SER A 891 20.39 -3.43 -14.99
CA SER A 891 20.15 -2.01 -14.73
C SER A 891 20.57 -1.60 -13.32
N ARG A 892 20.48 -2.46 -12.29
CA ARG A 892 21.08 -2.24 -10.96
C ARG A 892 22.58 -2.37 -10.98
N LEU A 893 23.20 -3.18 -11.83
CA LEU A 893 24.65 -3.27 -11.92
C LEU A 893 25.18 -2.05 -12.65
N LYS A 894 24.50 -1.59 -13.72
CA LYS A 894 24.78 -0.31 -14.37
C LYS A 894 24.46 0.87 -13.43
N TYR A 895 23.39 0.81 -12.63
CA TYR A 895 23.04 1.81 -11.62
C TYR A 895 24.02 1.78 -10.45
N LEU A 896 24.38 0.62 -9.91
CA LEU A 896 25.39 0.44 -8.86
C LEU A 896 26.75 0.88 -9.38
N THR A 897 27.10 0.58 -10.63
CA THR A 897 28.34 1.09 -11.25
C THR A 897 28.28 2.60 -11.37
N ARG A 898 27.14 3.19 -11.76
CA ARG A 898 26.93 4.64 -11.77
C ARG A 898 26.91 5.25 -10.36
N VAL A 899 26.39 4.54 -9.37
CA VAL A 899 26.33 4.95 -7.96
C VAL A 899 27.71 4.86 -7.33
N PHE A 900 28.49 3.81 -7.59
CA PHE A 900 29.87 3.68 -7.13
C PHE A 900 30.81 4.64 -7.85
N ALA A 901 30.58 4.89 -9.15
CA ALA A 901 31.29 5.96 -9.87
C ALA A 901 30.92 7.33 -9.28
N ALA A 902 29.63 7.63 -9.11
CA ALA A 902 29.18 8.88 -8.50
C ALA A 902 29.61 9.02 -7.04
N LEU A 903 29.68 7.92 -6.28
CA LEU A 903 30.16 7.90 -4.90
C LEU A 903 31.66 8.15 -4.85
N ARG A 904 32.44 7.52 -5.74
CA ARG A 904 33.87 7.80 -5.88
C ARG A 904 34.08 9.27 -6.26
N ASP A 905 33.39 9.77 -7.27
CA ASP A 905 33.51 11.15 -7.72
C ASP A 905 33.03 12.12 -6.60
N ALA A 906 32.02 11.75 -5.81
CA ALA A 906 31.59 12.53 -4.63
C ALA A 906 32.62 12.50 -3.50
N ILE A 907 33.25 11.35 -3.24
CA ILE A 907 34.34 11.22 -2.26
C ILE A 907 35.54 12.05 -2.72
N ASP A 908 35.94 11.98 -3.98
CA ASP A 908 37.03 12.77 -4.55
C ASP A 908 36.74 14.28 -4.42
N ASN A 909 35.50 14.70 -4.67
CA ASN A 909 35.08 16.09 -4.48
C ASN A 909 35.06 16.52 -3.00
N LEU A 910 34.61 15.64 -2.09
CA LEU A 910 34.64 15.89 -0.65
C LEU A 910 36.09 15.96 -0.14
N ASP A 911 36.97 15.08 -0.61
CA ASP A 911 38.39 15.09 -0.28
C ASP A 911 39.03 16.39 -0.77
N ALA A 912 38.75 16.82 -2.00
CA ALA A 912 39.21 18.10 -2.53
C ALA A 912 38.67 19.31 -1.74
N TYR A 913 37.44 19.24 -1.22
CA TYR A 913 36.84 20.26 -0.37
C TYR A 913 37.48 20.30 1.04
N TYR A 914 37.67 19.15 1.68
CA TYR A 914 38.20 19.06 3.04
C TYR A 914 39.73 19.20 3.10
N GLN A 915 40.49 18.81 2.07
CA GLN A 915 41.95 18.93 2.04
C GLN A 915 42.46 20.32 2.44
N PRO A 916 41.99 21.43 1.82
CA PRO A 916 42.44 22.77 2.19
C PRO A 916 41.87 23.23 3.54
N LEU A 917 40.71 22.75 3.97
CA LEU A 917 40.16 23.06 5.30
C LEU A 917 41.01 22.44 6.41
N VAL A 918 41.41 21.18 6.26
CA VAL A 918 42.30 20.48 7.21
C VAL A 918 43.70 21.07 7.16
N SER A 919 44.22 21.40 5.98
CA SER A 919 45.56 21.96 5.81
C SER A 919 45.70 23.39 6.35
N ASN A 920 44.61 24.17 6.37
CA ASN A 920 44.59 25.55 6.85
C ASN A 920 43.95 25.71 8.24
N ALA A 921 43.53 24.62 8.90
CA ALA A 921 42.94 24.65 10.23
C ALA A 921 44.00 24.99 11.29
N SER A 922 43.93 26.19 11.85
CA SER A 922 44.71 26.54 13.05
C SER A 922 43.91 26.19 14.30
N PRO A 923 44.42 25.34 15.22
CA PRO A 923 43.72 24.97 16.45
C PRO A 923 43.54 26.13 17.45
N THR A 924 44.10 27.31 17.18
CA THR A 924 44.11 28.45 18.09
C THR A 924 43.08 29.54 17.78
N LEU A 925 42.38 29.49 16.63
CA LEU A 925 41.34 30.45 16.25
C LEU A 925 40.27 29.75 15.38
N PRO A 926 39.05 29.50 15.88
CA PRO A 926 37.96 29.03 15.04
C PRO A 926 37.59 30.13 14.05
N ARG A 927 37.85 29.91 12.76
CA ARG A 927 37.28 30.74 11.70
C ARG A 927 35.84 30.28 11.50
N GLU A 928 34.87 31.08 11.93
CA GLU A 928 33.50 30.90 11.49
C GLU A 928 33.41 31.34 10.04
N ASP A 929 33.19 30.41 9.13
CA ASP A 929 32.82 30.71 7.75
C ASP A 929 31.29 30.64 7.61
N PRO A 930 30.60 31.79 7.47
CA PRO A 930 29.16 31.82 7.27
C PRO A 930 28.70 31.08 6.01
N ALA A 931 29.60 30.86 5.03
CA ALA A 931 29.28 30.15 3.79
C ALA A 931 28.80 28.71 4.04
N ARG A 932 29.15 28.10 5.19
CA ARG A 932 28.68 26.75 5.58
C ARG A 932 27.17 26.60 5.69
N PHE A 933 26.44 27.72 5.82
CA PHE A 933 24.98 27.73 5.97
C PHE A 933 24.24 27.94 4.64
N TYR A 934 24.97 28.08 3.53
CA TYR A 934 24.41 28.44 2.22
C TYR A 934 24.90 27.47 1.12
N PRO A 935 24.27 27.46 -0.07
CA PRO A 935 24.71 26.62 -1.19
C PRO A 935 26.17 26.90 -1.60
N ASP A 936 26.89 25.85 -2.03
CA ASP A 936 28.30 25.96 -2.46
C ASP A 936 28.47 26.74 -3.78
N ILE A 937 27.42 26.79 -4.59
CA ILE A 937 27.37 27.49 -5.88
C ILE A 937 27.37 29.00 -5.63
N CYS A 938 28.57 29.55 -5.52
CA CYS A 938 28.78 30.97 -5.27
C CYS A 938 29.12 31.75 -6.54
N ARG A 939 28.82 31.22 -7.74
CA ARG A 939 29.10 31.90 -9.02
C ARG A 939 28.02 31.60 -10.06
N PHE A 940 27.77 32.55 -10.95
CA PHE A 940 26.96 32.36 -12.14
C PHE A 940 27.55 33.13 -13.32
N GLN A 941 27.27 32.70 -14.55
CA GLN A 941 27.72 33.41 -15.74
C GLN A 941 26.66 34.44 -16.15
N GLY A 942 26.99 35.72 -16.05
CA GLY A 942 26.12 36.81 -16.47
C GLY A 942 25.82 36.76 -17.97
N ARG A 943 24.78 37.49 -18.40
CA ARG A 943 24.37 37.57 -19.82
C ARG A 943 25.42 38.22 -20.74
N ASP A 944 26.38 38.94 -20.18
CA ASP A 944 27.56 39.49 -20.86
C ASP A 944 28.69 38.46 -21.04
N GLY A 945 28.48 37.22 -20.56
CA GLY A 945 29.45 36.13 -20.59
C GLY A 945 30.45 36.17 -19.44
N GLY A 946 30.41 37.19 -18.58
CA GLY A 946 31.31 37.34 -17.42
C GLY A 946 30.86 36.48 -16.23
N GLU A 947 31.80 35.85 -15.54
CA GLU A 947 31.50 35.12 -14.31
C GLU A 947 31.32 36.12 -13.15
N THR A 948 30.19 36.05 -12.46
CA THR A 948 29.87 36.89 -11.31
C THR A 948 29.82 36.02 -10.05
N LYS A 949 30.58 36.41 -9.02
CA LYS A 949 30.54 35.75 -7.72
C LYS A 949 29.40 36.28 -6.84
N LEU A 950 28.83 35.39 -6.05
CA LEU A 950 27.74 35.58 -5.11
C LEU A 950 28.24 35.37 -3.68
N ILE A 951 27.78 36.22 -2.78
CA ILE A 951 27.93 36.08 -1.34
C ILE A 951 26.51 35.98 -0.78
N TYR A 952 26.11 34.79 -0.35
CA TYR A 952 24.80 34.58 0.27
C TYR A 952 24.73 35.29 1.63
N LEU A 953 23.58 35.91 1.91
CA LEU A 953 23.38 36.75 3.09
C LEU A 953 22.23 36.27 3.97
N GLU A 954 21.16 35.74 3.37
CA GLU A 954 19.91 35.43 4.08
C GLU A 954 19.16 34.32 3.33
N ASP A 955 18.62 33.38 4.09
CA ASP A 955 17.63 32.41 3.59
C ASP A 955 16.24 33.06 3.70
N LEU A 956 15.60 33.32 2.56
CA LEU A 956 14.30 33.99 2.54
C LEU A 956 13.17 32.97 2.69
N THR A 957 13.24 31.87 1.94
CA THR A 957 12.34 30.71 2.00
C THR A 957 13.06 29.48 1.44
N ARG A 958 12.47 28.28 1.58
CA ARG A 958 13.06 27.03 1.08
C ARG A 958 13.56 27.17 -0.38
N LEU A 959 14.88 27.07 -0.56
CA LEU A 959 15.59 27.18 -1.86
C LEU A 959 15.61 28.57 -2.51
N VAL A 960 15.31 29.63 -1.76
CA VAL A 960 15.36 31.03 -2.21
C VAL A 960 16.23 31.84 -1.25
N PHE A 961 17.32 32.38 -1.77
CA PHE A 961 18.34 33.06 -0.98
C PHE A 961 18.54 34.49 -1.46
N LYS A 962 18.73 35.40 -0.51
CA LYS A 962 19.27 36.73 -0.80
C LYS A 962 20.79 36.64 -0.86
N ALA A 963 21.37 37.17 -1.93
CA ALA A 963 22.82 37.23 -2.09
C ALA A 963 23.26 38.64 -2.51
N GLN A 964 24.54 38.92 -2.33
CA GLN A 964 25.20 40.11 -2.84
C GLN A 964 26.27 39.70 -3.85
N THR A 965 26.31 40.41 -4.98
CA THR A 965 27.32 40.23 -6.02
C THR A 965 28.59 41.03 -5.71
N GLU A 966 29.70 40.77 -6.41
CA GLU A 966 30.98 41.48 -6.18
C GLU A 966 30.91 43.00 -6.36
N ASP A 967 30.00 43.49 -7.21
CA ASP A 967 29.74 44.92 -7.38
C ASP A 967 28.73 45.50 -6.37
N HIS A 968 28.50 44.76 -5.29
CA HIS A 968 27.64 45.11 -4.16
C HIS A 968 26.12 45.16 -4.45
N ARG A 969 25.65 44.67 -5.61
CA ARG A 969 24.20 44.57 -5.88
C ARG A 969 23.56 43.39 -5.15
N PHE A 970 22.40 43.61 -4.54
CA PHE A 970 21.58 42.56 -3.97
C PHE A 970 20.78 41.83 -5.06
N VAL A 971 20.78 40.50 -4.98
CA VAL A 971 20.08 39.60 -5.90
C VAL A 971 19.34 38.53 -5.11
N VAL A 972 18.33 37.93 -5.75
CA VAL A 972 17.66 36.73 -5.27
C VAL A 972 18.14 35.56 -6.11
N VAL A 973 18.58 34.50 -5.44
CA VAL A 973 19.00 33.24 -6.04
C VAL A 973 17.98 32.18 -5.68
N LYS A 974 17.33 31.59 -6.68
CA LYS A 974 16.26 30.60 -6.52
C LYS A 974 16.64 29.30 -7.23
N PHE A 975 16.42 28.16 -6.57
CA PHE A 975 16.66 26.83 -7.16
C PHE A 975 15.34 26.11 -7.45
N VAL A 976 15.08 25.79 -8.73
CA VAL A 976 13.75 25.36 -9.22
C VAL A 976 13.84 24.27 -10.28
N GLU A 977 12.96 23.29 -10.27
CA GLU A 977 12.99 22.18 -11.25
C GLU A 977 12.55 22.62 -12.65
N ARG A 978 11.71 23.65 -12.73
CA ARG A 978 11.16 24.22 -13.96
C ARG A 978 11.08 25.72 -13.80
N TYR A 979 11.34 26.44 -14.88
CA TYR A 979 11.29 27.88 -14.91
C TYR A 979 11.01 28.38 -16.32
N ASN A 980 10.19 29.41 -16.44
CA ASN A 980 9.85 30.03 -17.72
C ASN A 980 10.53 31.40 -17.86
N ALA A 981 11.82 31.37 -18.20
CA ALA A 981 12.58 32.60 -18.44
C ALA A 981 11.98 33.51 -19.53
N PRO A 982 11.47 33.00 -20.69
CA PRO A 982 10.85 33.85 -21.69
C PRO A 982 9.65 34.67 -21.16
N ALA A 983 8.76 34.04 -20.37
CA ALA A 983 7.62 34.71 -19.77
C ALA A 983 8.04 35.72 -18.68
N HIS A 984 9.03 35.36 -17.85
CA HIS A 984 9.60 36.29 -16.87
C HIS A 984 10.22 37.51 -17.56
N GLU A 985 11.04 37.30 -18.58
CA GLU A 985 11.67 38.37 -19.34
C GLU A 985 10.62 39.28 -19.98
N LEU A 986 9.57 38.73 -20.59
CA LEU A 986 8.49 39.51 -21.19
C LEU A 986 7.91 40.52 -20.20
N LEU A 987 7.64 40.10 -18.96
CA LEU A 987 7.14 40.99 -17.92
C LEU A 987 8.21 41.93 -17.36
N ALA A 988 9.45 41.46 -17.21
CA ALA A 988 10.57 42.27 -16.74
C ALA A 988 10.86 43.46 -17.68
N HIS A 989 10.74 43.28 -18.99
CA HIS A 989 10.89 44.37 -19.98
C HIS A 989 9.85 45.48 -19.81
N GLN A 990 8.69 45.17 -19.22
CA GLN A 990 7.61 46.12 -18.95
C GLN A 990 7.59 46.58 -17.49
N ASP A 991 8.65 46.27 -16.72
CA ASP A 991 8.74 46.60 -15.29
C ASP A 991 7.65 45.91 -14.43
N LEU A 992 7.08 44.80 -14.90
CA LEU A 992 6.02 44.02 -14.22
C LEU A 992 6.54 42.75 -13.52
N ALA A 993 7.84 42.50 -13.62
CA ALA A 993 8.57 41.46 -12.89
C ALA A 993 9.98 42.00 -12.53
N PRO A 994 10.70 41.39 -11.58
CA PRO A 994 12.12 41.68 -11.34
C PRO A 994 12.96 41.44 -12.60
N LYS A 995 14.13 42.09 -12.71
CA LYS A 995 15.03 41.79 -13.82
C LYS A 995 15.64 40.40 -13.65
N LEU A 996 15.45 39.51 -14.63
CA LEU A 996 16.09 38.20 -14.67
C LEU A 996 17.57 38.32 -15.09
N LEU A 997 18.49 38.03 -14.18
CA LEU A 997 19.93 38.16 -14.40
C LEU A 997 20.56 36.88 -14.95
N PHE A 998 20.07 35.72 -14.53
CA PHE A 998 20.58 34.41 -14.94
C PHE A 998 19.50 33.33 -14.84
N ASP A 999 19.53 32.38 -15.77
CA ASP A 999 18.79 31.12 -15.76
C ASP A 999 19.73 30.04 -16.30
N SER A 1000 19.97 28.98 -15.53
CA SER A 1000 20.79 27.87 -16.00
C SER A 1000 20.06 27.08 -17.09
N ALA A 1001 20.68 26.99 -18.28
CA ALA A 1001 20.14 26.23 -19.40
C ALA A 1001 20.05 24.72 -19.08
N ASP A 1002 21.05 24.20 -18.37
CA ASP A 1002 21.08 22.83 -17.87
C ASP A 1002 20.54 22.73 -16.44
N ARG A 1003 20.04 21.54 -16.09
CA ARG A 1003 19.74 21.18 -14.71
C ARG A 1003 21.04 20.91 -13.96
N LEU A 1004 21.24 21.64 -12.87
CA LEU A 1004 22.34 21.49 -11.93
C LEU A 1004 22.03 20.37 -10.91
N TYR A 1005 22.69 20.43 -9.74
CA TYR A 1005 22.57 19.51 -8.62
C TYR A 1005 21.13 19.07 -8.35
N GLY A 1006 20.93 17.76 -8.23
CA GLY A 1006 19.62 17.18 -7.88
C GLY A 1006 18.51 17.42 -8.91
N GLY A 1007 18.83 17.92 -10.11
CA GLY A 1007 17.84 18.23 -11.14
C GLY A 1007 17.26 19.65 -11.09
N TYR A 1008 17.78 20.53 -10.23
CA TYR A 1008 17.34 21.92 -10.10
C TYR A 1008 18.03 22.84 -11.11
N ARG A 1009 17.33 23.87 -11.57
CA ARG A 1009 17.87 25.03 -12.29
C ARG A 1009 18.17 26.14 -11.29
N MET A 1010 19.22 26.91 -11.53
CA MET A 1010 19.53 28.10 -10.75
C MET A 1010 19.05 29.33 -11.51
N VAL A 1011 18.24 30.14 -10.82
CA VAL A 1011 17.70 31.39 -11.34
C VAL A 1011 18.22 32.52 -10.46
N VAL A 1012 18.85 33.52 -11.06
CA VAL A 1012 19.28 34.73 -10.35
C VAL A 1012 18.50 35.92 -10.90
N MET A 1013 17.85 36.66 -10.03
CA MET A 1013 17.04 37.83 -10.38
C MET A 1013 17.34 39.00 -9.46
N GLU A 1014 16.98 40.20 -9.88
CA GLU A 1014 17.10 41.41 -9.09
C GLU A 1014 16.33 41.29 -7.75
N PHE A 1015 16.96 41.71 -6.66
CA PHE A 1015 16.26 41.88 -5.39
C PHE A 1015 15.46 43.18 -5.42
N ILE A 1016 14.13 43.07 -5.31
CA ILE A 1016 13.23 44.23 -5.21
C ILE A 1016 12.82 44.47 -3.75
N PRO A 1017 12.98 45.69 -3.20
CA PRO A 1017 12.54 46.03 -1.85
C PRO A 1017 11.03 46.26 -1.83
N GLY A 1018 10.26 45.17 -1.80
CA GLY A 1018 8.80 45.16 -1.71
C GLY A 1018 8.30 44.17 -0.67
N LYS A 1019 6.98 44.10 -0.49
CA LYS A 1019 6.31 43.10 0.35
C LYS A 1019 5.31 42.28 -0.47
N PRO A 1020 5.23 40.95 -0.29
CA PRO A 1020 4.21 40.15 -0.96
C PRO A 1020 2.82 40.56 -0.50
N LEU A 1021 1.82 40.47 -1.39
CA LEU A 1021 0.45 40.88 -1.11
C LEU A 1021 -0.15 40.13 0.10
N SER A 1022 0.28 38.90 0.37
CA SER A 1022 -0.13 38.11 1.54
C SER A 1022 0.21 38.76 2.88
N GLU A 1023 1.28 39.54 2.97
CA GLU A 1023 1.62 40.25 4.21
C GLU A 1023 0.69 41.43 4.49
N TYR A 1024 0.02 41.97 3.46
CA TYR A 1024 -0.96 43.04 3.63
C TYR A 1024 -2.32 42.56 4.15
N SER A 1025 -2.61 41.25 4.09
CA SER A 1025 -3.79 40.65 4.73
C SER A 1025 -3.60 40.35 6.23
N GLU A 1026 -2.35 40.23 6.70
CA GLU A 1026 -2.03 39.86 8.09
C GLU A 1026 -1.70 41.07 8.98
N LEU A 1027 -1.42 42.24 8.39
CA LEU A 1027 -1.22 43.48 9.13
C LEU A 1027 -2.53 43.95 9.77
N GLN A 1028 -2.57 44.02 11.11
CA GLN A 1028 -3.66 44.51 11.98
C GLN A 1028 -4.02 46.00 11.79
N VAL A 1029 -4.10 46.49 10.55
CA VAL A 1029 -4.43 47.88 10.21
C VAL A 1029 -5.48 47.92 9.10
N GLY A 1030 -6.71 47.53 9.44
CA GLY A 1030 -7.95 47.95 8.77
C GLY A 1030 -8.21 47.45 7.34
N LEU A 1031 -9.36 46.79 7.16
CA LEU A 1031 -9.99 46.41 5.87
C LEU A 1031 -9.95 47.51 4.77
N LEU A 1032 -9.81 48.78 5.17
CA LEU A 1032 -9.72 49.96 4.30
C LEU A 1032 -8.35 50.10 3.61
N MET A 1033 -7.24 49.81 4.31
CA MET A 1033 -5.89 49.88 3.72
C MET A 1033 -5.66 48.77 2.69
N ALA A 1034 -6.10 47.54 2.99
CA ALA A 1034 -6.03 46.42 2.05
C ALA A 1034 -6.82 46.71 0.76
N ARG A 1035 -8.02 47.30 0.86
CA ARG A 1035 -8.83 47.69 -0.32
C ARG A 1035 -8.15 48.76 -1.18
N LYS A 1036 -7.54 49.78 -0.55
CA LYS A 1036 -6.83 50.84 -1.28
C LYS A 1036 -5.60 50.28 -2.00
N THR A 1037 -4.82 49.43 -1.36
CA THR A 1037 -3.66 48.77 -1.99
C THR A 1037 -4.08 47.89 -3.15
N LEU A 1038 -5.13 47.08 -3.00
CA LEU A 1038 -5.68 46.25 -4.09
C LEU A 1038 -6.11 47.11 -5.29
N GLN A 1039 -6.77 48.26 -5.06
CA GLN A 1039 -7.15 49.19 -6.14
C GLN A 1039 -5.93 49.78 -6.87
N LEU A 1040 -4.86 50.11 -6.16
CA LEU A 1040 -3.66 50.69 -6.74
C LEU A 1040 -2.87 49.68 -7.58
N ILE A 1041 -2.79 48.42 -7.15
CA ILE A 1041 -1.98 47.40 -7.83
C ILE A 1041 -2.74 46.61 -8.91
N ARG A 1042 -4.08 46.57 -8.87
CA ARG A 1042 -4.93 45.83 -9.83
C ARG A 1042 -4.53 46.10 -11.29
N PRO A 1043 -4.32 47.36 -11.75
CA PRO A 1043 -3.93 47.63 -13.14
C PRO A 1043 -2.61 46.99 -13.55
N SER A 1044 -1.66 46.84 -12.61
CA SER A 1044 -0.35 46.22 -12.90
C SER A 1044 -0.51 44.71 -13.12
N VAL A 1045 -1.30 44.04 -12.28
CA VAL A 1045 -1.53 42.58 -12.39
C VAL A 1045 -2.37 42.26 -13.65
N GLU A 1046 -3.38 43.08 -13.94
CA GLU A 1046 -4.21 42.93 -15.15
C GLU A 1046 -3.38 43.08 -16.43
N LEU A 1047 -2.51 44.10 -16.49
CA LEU A 1047 -1.59 44.29 -17.60
C LEU A 1047 -0.61 43.11 -17.76
N ALA A 1048 -0.07 42.59 -16.65
CA ALA A 1048 0.85 41.46 -16.67
C ALA A 1048 0.20 40.20 -17.26
N LEU A 1049 -1.02 39.85 -16.82
CA LEU A 1049 -1.75 38.70 -17.37
C LEU A 1049 -2.12 38.91 -18.84
N GLY A 1050 -2.55 40.12 -19.21
CA GLY A 1050 -2.86 40.45 -20.61
C GLY A 1050 -1.66 40.28 -21.55
N LEU A 1051 -0.46 40.69 -21.12
CA LEU A 1051 0.78 40.50 -21.87
C LEU A 1051 1.16 39.02 -22.00
N LEU A 1052 1.06 38.25 -20.91
CA LEU A 1052 1.35 36.80 -20.93
C LEU A 1052 0.38 36.06 -21.85
N HIS A 1053 -0.93 36.25 -21.68
CA HIS A 1053 -1.95 35.58 -22.49
C HIS A 1053 -1.87 35.97 -23.97
N GLY A 1054 -1.60 37.25 -24.26
CA GLY A 1054 -1.36 37.73 -25.62
C GLY A 1054 -0.12 37.11 -26.29
N ALA A 1055 0.87 36.70 -25.50
CA ALA A 1055 2.06 35.97 -25.95
C ALA A 1055 1.93 34.43 -25.85
N ASN A 1056 0.71 33.90 -25.63
CA ASN A 1056 0.40 32.49 -25.46
C ASN A 1056 1.03 31.81 -24.23
N PHE A 1057 1.37 32.59 -23.20
CA PHE A 1057 1.79 32.08 -21.89
C PHE A 1057 0.64 32.17 -20.88
N VAL A 1058 0.64 31.25 -19.92
CA VAL A 1058 -0.24 31.26 -18.75
C VAL A 1058 0.63 31.29 -17.51
N PHE A 1059 0.34 32.18 -16.55
CA PHE A 1059 1.13 32.31 -15.33
C PHE A 1059 0.98 31.08 -14.44
N GLY A 1060 -0.24 30.57 -14.32
CA GLY A 1060 -0.55 29.26 -13.73
C GLY A 1060 -0.59 29.24 -12.21
N ASP A 1061 0.15 30.12 -11.53
CA ASP A 1061 0.23 30.17 -10.06
C ASP A 1061 -0.07 31.57 -9.48
N LEU A 1062 -1.10 32.24 -10.01
CA LEU A 1062 -1.46 33.59 -9.55
C LEU A 1062 -2.08 33.56 -8.15
N ARG A 1063 -1.31 33.98 -7.13
CA ARG A 1063 -1.74 34.00 -5.72
C ARG A 1063 -1.09 35.17 -4.97
N PRO A 1064 -1.67 35.63 -3.83
CA PRO A 1064 -1.13 36.76 -3.09
C PRO A 1064 0.38 36.69 -2.74
N PRO A 1065 0.96 35.53 -2.36
CA PRO A 1065 2.40 35.45 -2.10
C PRO A 1065 3.29 35.72 -3.34
N ASN A 1066 2.75 35.49 -4.55
CA ASN A 1066 3.47 35.62 -5.81
C ASN A 1066 3.29 37.01 -6.46
N ILE A 1067 2.59 37.93 -5.77
CA ILE A 1067 2.38 39.32 -6.17
C ILE A 1067 3.15 40.21 -5.19
N MET A 1068 4.24 40.81 -5.64
CA MET A 1068 5.04 41.75 -4.85
C MET A 1068 4.50 43.17 -5.00
N VAL A 1069 4.17 43.82 -3.89
CA VAL A 1069 3.81 45.24 -3.84
C VAL A 1069 5.07 46.07 -3.65
N VAL A 1070 5.30 47.01 -4.56
CA VAL A 1070 6.48 47.88 -4.59
C VAL A 1070 6.08 49.34 -4.63
N GLU A 1071 6.83 50.18 -3.93
CA GLU A 1071 6.72 51.64 -3.98
C GLU A 1071 7.86 52.18 -4.85
N GLN A 1072 7.55 52.67 -6.05
CA GLN A 1072 8.54 53.17 -7.00
C GLN A 1072 8.12 54.56 -7.50
N ASN A 1073 9.02 55.55 -7.37
CA ASN A 1073 8.78 56.94 -7.77
C ASN A 1073 7.49 57.58 -7.17
N GLY A 1074 7.07 57.13 -5.99
CA GLY A 1074 5.85 57.60 -5.32
C GLY A 1074 4.55 56.92 -5.79
N GLU A 1075 4.66 55.89 -6.63
CA GLU A 1075 3.53 55.06 -7.07
C GLU A 1075 3.62 53.64 -6.50
N THR A 1076 2.50 53.16 -5.93
CA THR A 1076 2.33 51.76 -5.51
C THR A 1076 1.99 50.90 -6.72
N LYS A 1077 2.82 49.91 -7.06
CA LYS A 1077 2.62 48.97 -8.18
C LYS A 1077 2.79 47.52 -7.73
N ALA A 1078 2.36 46.58 -8.58
CA ALA A 1078 2.63 45.15 -8.39
C ALA A 1078 3.63 44.60 -9.42
N LYS A 1079 4.46 43.67 -8.97
CA LYS A 1079 5.33 42.84 -9.81
C LYS A 1079 5.09 41.36 -9.51
N LEU A 1080 5.09 40.50 -10.53
CA LEU A 1080 5.01 39.04 -10.35
C LEU A 1080 6.40 38.44 -10.15
N ILE A 1081 6.56 37.48 -9.22
CA ILE A 1081 7.89 37.02 -8.77
C ILE A 1081 8.11 35.50 -8.83
N ASP A 1082 7.11 34.69 -9.20
CA ASP A 1082 7.22 33.22 -9.24
C ASP A 1082 6.73 32.63 -10.58
N PHE A 1083 7.68 32.30 -11.47
CA PHE A 1083 7.42 31.83 -12.83
C PHE A 1083 7.62 30.32 -13.00
N ASP A 1084 7.66 29.56 -11.91
CA ASP A 1084 7.99 28.14 -11.93
C ASP A 1084 6.95 27.29 -12.68
N TRP A 1085 5.67 27.70 -12.58
CA TRP A 1085 4.54 27.01 -13.20
C TRP A 1085 4.10 27.66 -14.52
N CYS A 1086 4.70 28.79 -14.86
CA CYS A 1086 4.34 29.52 -16.06
C CYS A 1086 4.68 28.67 -17.30
N ALA A 1087 3.74 28.55 -18.22
CA ALA A 1087 3.89 27.66 -19.36
C ALA A 1087 3.09 28.14 -20.57
N VAL A 1088 3.37 27.55 -21.72
CA VAL A 1088 2.57 27.75 -22.93
C VAL A 1088 1.14 27.21 -22.69
N ALA A 1089 0.14 27.99 -23.07
CA ALA A 1089 -1.26 27.64 -22.85
C ALA A 1089 -1.60 26.27 -23.48
N GLY A 1090 -2.13 25.33 -22.68
CA GLY A 1090 -2.49 24.00 -23.15
C GLY A 1090 -1.33 23.00 -23.32
N GLU A 1091 -0.09 23.40 -23.05
CA GLU A 1091 1.08 22.50 -23.05
C GLU A 1091 1.61 22.23 -21.63
N GLY A 1092 1.65 23.27 -20.79
CA GLY A 1092 2.05 23.17 -19.39
C GLY A 1092 1.09 22.34 -18.56
N ARG A 1093 1.60 21.61 -17.55
CA ARG A 1093 0.80 20.82 -16.61
C ARG A 1093 1.06 21.23 -15.17
N TYR A 1094 0.01 21.28 -14.37
CA TYR A 1094 0.12 21.43 -12.94
C TYR A 1094 0.86 20.24 -12.33
N PRO A 1095 1.60 20.43 -11.23
CA PRO A 1095 2.25 19.32 -10.55
C PRO A 1095 1.21 18.40 -9.91
N VAL A 1096 1.54 17.12 -9.76
CA VAL A 1096 0.59 16.11 -9.21
C VAL A 1096 0.28 16.32 -7.73
N ASN A 1097 1.11 17.08 -7.02
CA ASN A 1097 1.01 17.39 -5.60
C ASN A 1097 0.38 18.78 -5.32
N LEU A 1098 -0.60 19.24 -6.12
CA LEU A 1098 -1.36 20.47 -5.82
C LEU A 1098 -1.85 20.49 -4.36
N SER A 1099 -1.68 21.63 -3.67
CA SER A 1099 -2.14 21.78 -2.29
C SER A 1099 -3.66 21.85 -2.23
N GLY A 1100 -4.27 21.08 -1.32
CA GLY A 1100 -5.71 21.09 -1.06
C GLY A 1100 -6.19 22.23 -0.17
N ILE A 1101 -5.27 23.05 0.37
CA ILE A 1101 -5.57 24.22 1.20
C ILE A 1101 -5.99 25.41 0.31
N ILE A 1102 -5.54 25.42 -0.95
CA ILE A 1102 -5.86 26.46 -1.91
C ILE A 1102 -7.18 26.09 -2.60
N THR A 1103 -8.13 27.01 -2.61
CA THR A 1103 -9.35 26.88 -3.41
C THR A 1103 -9.01 27.14 -4.88
N TRP A 1104 -8.70 26.09 -5.62
CA TRP A 1104 -8.39 26.21 -7.05
C TRP A 1104 -9.65 26.45 -7.90
N PRO A 1105 -9.54 27.20 -9.03
CA PRO A 1105 -10.62 27.33 -10.00
C PRO A 1105 -11.07 25.98 -10.57
N ALA A 1106 -12.34 25.90 -10.98
CA ALA A 1106 -12.87 24.74 -11.67
C ALA A 1106 -12.06 24.42 -12.95
N GLY A 1107 -11.66 23.15 -13.13
CA GLY A 1107 -10.82 22.70 -14.25
C GLY A 1107 -9.33 22.54 -13.91
N VAL A 1108 -8.87 23.04 -12.76
CA VAL A 1108 -7.52 22.78 -12.24
C VAL A 1108 -7.46 21.38 -11.62
N GLU A 1109 -6.67 20.49 -12.22
CA GLU A 1109 -6.49 19.11 -11.77
C GLU A 1109 -5.01 18.77 -11.55
N ARG A 1110 -4.73 17.83 -10.65
CA ARG A 1110 -3.37 17.30 -10.41
C ARG A 1110 -2.84 16.67 -11.70
N GLY A 1111 -1.76 17.20 -12.26
CA GLY A 1111 -1.25 16.75 -13.57
C GLY A 1111 -2.06 17.24 -14.78
N GLY A 1112 -3.14 18.00 -14.56
CA GLY A 1112 -3.98 18.60 -15.58
C GLY A 1112 -3.28 19.75 -16.30
N LEU A 1113 -3.82 20.17 -17.45
CA LEU A 1113 -3.25 21.25 -18.27
C LEU A 1113 -3.49 22.62 -17.63
N ILE A 1114 -2.49 23.50 -17.74
CA ILE A 1114 -2.58 24.90 -17.30
C ILE A 1114 -3.24 25.72 -18.43
N GLN A 1115 -4.31 26.45 -18.10
CA GLN A 1115 -5.13 27.21 -19.06
C GLN A 1115 -5.30 28.66 -18.60
N GLY A 1116 -5.40 29.59 -19.56
CA GLY A 1116 -5.56 31.03 -19.27
C GLY A 1116 -6.79 31.35 -18.40
N ALA A 1117 -7.86 30.56 -18.52
CA ALA A 1117 -9.05 30.70 -17.69
C ALA A 1117 -8.76 30.53 -16.17
N HIS A 1118 -7.71 29.77 -15.82
CA HIS A 1118 -7.31 29.61 -14.42
C HIS A 1118 -6.72 30.91 -13.85
N ASP A 1119 -5.88 31.61 -14.62
CA ASP A 1119 -5.34 32.92 -14.22
C ASP A 1119 -6.47 33.94 -14.06
N SER A 1120 -7.43 33.98 -14.99
CA SER A 1120 -8.57 34.89 -14.92
C SER A 1120 -9.43 34.65 -13.68
N ALA A 1121 -9.74 33.39 -13.38
CA ALA A 1121 -10.53 33.05 -12.19
C ALA A 1121 -9.77 33.37 -10.88
N MET A 1122 -8.46 33.17 -10.85
CA MET A 1122 -7.64 33.56 -9.69
C MET A 1122 -7.53 35.09 -9.56
N PHE A 1123 -7.45 35.82 -10.68
CA PHE A 1123 -7.45 37.28 -10.69
C PHE A 1123 -8.75 37.83 -10.10
N ASP A 1124 -9.91 37.33 -10.55
CA ASP A 1124 -11.23 37.75 -10.06
C ASP A 1124 -11.41 37.45 -8.56
N SER A 1125 -10.83 36.34 -8.09
CA SER A 1125 -10.81 35.97 -6.66
C SER A 1125 -10.01 36.97 -5.81
N ILE A 1126 -8.88 37.47 -6.33
CA ILE A 1126 -8.01 38.43 -5.63
C ILE A 1126 -8.57 39.87 -5.71
N PHE A 1127 -9.20 40.23 -6.84
CA PHE A 1127 -9.72 41.57 -7.12
C PHE A 1127 -11.23 41.58 -7.38
N PRO A 1128 -12.06 41.22 -6.37
CA PRO A 1128 -13.52 41.14 -6.51
C PRO A 1128 -14.20 42.48 -6.79
#